data_AF-A0A7J6DM81-F1
#
_entry.id   AF-A0A7J6DM81-F1
#
_cell.length_a   1.000
_cell.length_b   1.000
_cell.length_c   1.000
_cell.angle_alpha   90.00
_cell.angle_beta   90.00
_cell.angle_gamma   90.00
#
_symmetry.space_group_name_H-M   'P 1'
#
loop_
_entity.id
_entity.type
_entity.pdbx_description
1 polymer ?
#
loop_
_entity_poly.entity_id
_entity_poly.type
_entity_poly.pdbx_seq_one_letter_code
_entity_poly.pdbx_strand_id
1 'polypeptide(L)'
;MKFLQYHNFISIITILLLCSASTTYSRDIKHSNIMKYDTLNNVVSKTIIVDKSGHGNFITVQQAIDSVPSNNQLWIRIHVKAGIYNEKVLIPEDKQYIDLEGEGKDTTTISFDAGGDSGMQNTTFTVLADNFMAHDITFQNTYNMGGKGSMRNITWAPAAMIAADKASFYRCGFISLQDTLSDAHGRHYFESCHIQGAIDFIWGDAQSFYQSCSLEVTGSRIGLSYITAQGRNSESDMGGFVFNGCKIFGNGEALLGRAYRAYATVLYYNTYMDNIISPQGWDAWFNTGHETITVDKSGKGDFTTVQQAIDSVPDDNKSWVHIHIKPGNYTEKVSIKREKPFIFLEGESSRNTIIAWGDSGDIVKSPTFSCHADNIVASKIQFKNSYNVNHKKEVRKSSRDDDDAKAITWAPAALVEGDKVSFYGCSFISVQDTLFDALGRHYFEKCYIQGDIDFIFGNAQSYYEKCNLFVSISGSGSNGVGYITAQGRESSNETSGYVFHSNTIKGTGPTLLGRAYRPHSRVLFYKTYMSDIVSPEGWNAWESKGHECVYMIIKMKLNNYNFIFFLILIIFFFLSGTTTSSPAHYSTTKEVTMKTITVDKSGKGDFTTVQQAIDSVPEDNNAWIRIHIKAGTYNEKVSIERRKQFIFLEGERRSTTIIAWGDGGDVVKSPTFSSHADNFVATRITFKNYYNHPVMTNNGDYYKDRDGKKILWAPAALVEGDKASFYDCAFISVQDTLFDALGRHYFQNCYIEGAIDFIFGDAQSFYQKCNLFADTALLGPGQSYGYIAAQGRKNQSESSGYVFFGNTIKGSGPTLLGRAYRPYSRVLFYKTYMSDVVLPPGWDAWNYVSSEKDISFYEEMCFGPGSNKSKRNSYNLMGSKSEVTPALAARIYGDKSAFFDCGFRGVQDTLWDVTGRHYFSNCYIEGAVDFIFGYAQSYYQNTLINVTVGKMMENVKYIGYITAQGRASENDPGGFVFEGGNTFTYAEVHCEGAGSDTSNRVSWEKKLSQSEFNTTYSKSVFINQDNWMQTLPQ
;
A
#
# COMPACT_ATOMS: atom_id res chain seq x y z
N MET A 1 8.30 -57.51 38.45
CA MET A 1 9.07 -58.73 38.16
C MET A 1 10.27 -58.32 37.31
N LYS A 2 11.46 -58.16 37.90
CA LYS A 2 12.54 -59.17 38.03
C LYS A 2 12.89 -59.76 36.64
N PHE A 3 14.08 -59.66 36.06
CA PHE A 3 15.47 -59.68 36.57
C PHE A 3 16.40 -59.22 35.41
N LEU A 4 17.41 -58.36 35.65
CA LEU A 4 18.87 -58.68 35.65
C LEU A 4 19.49 -58.98 34.24
N GLN A 5 20.70 -58.59 33.85
CA GLN A 5 21.85 -57.88 34.45
C GLN A 5 22.95 -57.70 33.37
N TYR A 6 23.90 -56.78 33.62
CA TYR A 6 25.35 -56.73 33.27
C TYR A 6 25.73 -55.27 32.91
N HIS A 7 26.08 -54.39 33.87
CA HIS A 7 27.37 -54.18 34.56
C HIS A 7 28.59 -53.92 33.65
N ASN A 8 29.08 -52.66 33.65
CA ASN A 8 30.35 -52.18 34.25
C ASN A 8 31.51 -52.22 33.22
N PHE A 9 32.45 -51.26 33.08
CA PHE A 9 33.03 -50.29 34.02
C PHE A 9 33.96 -49.31 33.23
N ILE A 10 34.01 -48.02 33.66
CA ILE A 10 35.20 -47.20 34.05
C ILE A 10 36.35 -47.00 33.04
N SER A 11 37.02 -45.85 32.84
CA SER A 11 37.06 -44.46 33.34
C SER A 11 37.91 -43.65 32.32
N ILE A 12 37.86 -42.32 32.24
CA ILE A 12 38.88 -41.43 32.83
C ILE A 12 38.43 -39.95 32.69
N ILE A 13 38.31 -39.31 33.85
CA ILE A 13 38.64 -37.91 34.23
C ILE A 13 37.69 -36.74 33.89
N THR A 14 37.46 -35.99 34.97
CA THR A 14 36.59 -34.85 35.25
C THR A 14 37.42 -33.55 35.29
N ILE A 15 36.88 -32.46 34.70
CA ILE A 15 36.92 -31.02 35.10
C ILE A 15 38.20 -30.40 35.70
N LEU A 16 38.72 -29.31 35.09
CA LEU A 16 39.14 -28.00 35.67
C LEU A 16 39.83 -27.17 34.54
N LEU A 17 39.26 -26.07 34.03
CA LEU A 17 39.22 -24.67 34.53
C LEU A 17 40.42 -23.78 34.10
N LEU A 18 40.07 -22.77 33.29
CA LEU A 18 40.52 -21.36 33.18
C LEU A 18 41.99 -20.92 33.37
N CYS A 19 42.40 -20.05 32.42
CA CYS A 19 43.31 -18.89 32.54
C CYS A 19 44.81 -19.19 32.73
N SER A 20 45.79 -18.43 32.22
CA SER A 20 45.88 -17.06 31.69
C SER A 20 47.32 -16.80 31.22
N ALA A 21 47.51 -15.76 30.40
CA ALA A 21 48.68 -14.90 30.46
C ALA A 21 48.26 -13.50 29.95
N SER A 22 48.40 -12.37 30.64
CA SER A 22 48.89 -12.08 32.00
C SER A 22 48.48 -10.64 32.38
N THR A 23 47.97 -10.51 33.61
CA THR A 23 48.36 -9.53 34.67
C THR A 23 48.05 -8.03 34.52
N THR A 24 47.54 -7.31 35.54
CA THR A 24 47.81 -7.38 37.02
C THR A 24 46.61 -6.83 37.83
N TYR A 25 46.09 -7.56 38.83
CA TYR A 25 46.16 -7.34 40.33
C TYR A 25 45.48 -6.04 40.86
N SER A 26 44.67 -5.99 41.94
CA SER A 26 44.46 -6.89 43.09
C SER A 26 43.32 -6.43 44.05
N ARG A 27 42.68 -7.41 44.70
CA ARG A 27 42.15 -7.51 46.10
C ARG A 27 40.92 -6.73 46.62
N ASP A 28 39.88 -7.54 46.88
CA ASP A 28 39.04 -7.71 48.09
C ASP A 28 38.57 -6.49 48.91
N ILE A 29 37.25 -6.40 49.16
CA ILE A 29 36.58 -6.61 50.48
C ILE A 29 35.12 -6.08 50.45
N LYS A 30 34.21 -6.88 51.02
CA LYS A 30 32.89 -6.59 51.64
C LYS A 30 31.60 -6.50 50.81
N HIS A 31 30.70 -7.44 51.15
CA HIS A 31 29.26 -7.25 51.29
C HIS A 31 28.89 -5.87 51.86
N SER A 32 28.30 -5.02 51.02
CA SER A 32 27.26 -4.03 51.34
C SER A 32 26.89 -3.24 50.08
N ASN A 33 25.58 -3.07 49.81
CA ASN A 33 24.98 -2.12 48.85
C ASN A 33 24.69 -2.58 47.41
N ILE A 34 24.04 -3.73 47.22
CA ILE A 34 23.14 -3.92 46.06
C ILE A 34 21.76 -3.43 46.50
N MET A 35 21.57 -2.10 46.44
CA MET A 35 20.30 -1.35 46.50
C MET A 35 20.66 0.14 46.41
N LYS A 36 20.99 0.66 45.21
CA LYS A 36 21.07 2.12 44.88
C LYS A 36 21.47 2.48 43.43
N TYR A 37 21.07 1.73 42.40
CA TYR A 37 21.33 2.15 41.00
C TYR A 37 20.07 2.41 40.15
N ASP A 38 18.86 2.12 40.65
CA ASP A 38 17.59 2.40 39.96
C ASP A 38 16.94 3.74 40.37
N THR A 39 17.57 4.50 41.26
CA THR A 39 17.01 5.75 41.84
C THR A 39 17.82 7.00 41.51
N LEU A 40 18.79 6.93 40.58
CA LEU A 40 19.68 8.07 40.24
C LEU A 40 19.35 8.76 38.90
N ASN A 41 18.48 8.20 38.05
CA ASN A 41 18.18 8.76 36.72
C ASN A 41 17.10 9.85 36.68
N ASN A 42 16.47 10.19 37.82
CA ASN A 42 15.51 11.29 37.94
C ASN A 42 16.11 12.50 38.69
N VAL A 43 17.44 12.50 38.89
CA VAL A 43 18.12 13.54 39.65
C VAL A 43 18.73 14.53 38.67
N VAL A 44 18.41 15.81 38.85
CA VAL A 44 19.07 16.90 38.13
C VAL A 44 20.57 16.87 38.47
N SER A 45 21.40 16.61 37.46
CA SER A 45 22.85 16.49 37.62
C SER A 45 23.54 17.86 37.72
N LYS A 46 22.94 18.90 37.14
CA LYS A 46 23.52 20.24 37.06
C LYS A 46 22.42 21.27 36.85
N THR A 47 22.54 22.41 37.53
CA THR A 47 21.69 23.59 37.30
C THR A 47 22.51 24.71 36.65
N ILE A 48 21.96 25.31 35.61
CA ILE A 48 22.50 26.47 34.90
C ILE A 48 21.51 27.62 35.08
N ILE A 49 21.97 28.73 35.63
CA ILE A 49 21.14 29.90 35.95
C ILE A 49 21.20 30.90 34.81
N VAL A 50 20.04 31.32 34.30
CA VAL A 50 19.89 32.37 33.31
C VAL A 50 19.31 33.61 33.96
N ASP A 51 20.03 34.72 33.89
CA ASP A 51 19.63 35.98 34.50
C ASP A 51 19.96 37.14 33.55
N LYS A 52 18.92 37.75 32.97
CA LYS A 52 19.05 38.88 32.05
C LYS A 52 19.75 40.11 32.65
N SER A 53 19.85 40.20 33.98
CA SER A 53 20.57 41.27 34.69
C SER A 53 22.08 41.03 34.78
N GLY A 54 22.57 39.86 34.36
CA GLY A 54 24.00 39.52 34.34
C GLY A 54 24.53 38.79 35.58
N HIS A 55 23.69 38.48 36.56
CA HIS A 55 24.10 37.78 37.79
C HIS A 55 23.97 36.24 37.73
N GLY A 56 23.71 35.68 36.55
CA GLY A 56 23.58 34.23 36.29
C GLY A 56 24.78 33.67 35.54
N ASN A 57 24.72 32.40 35.15
CA ASN A 57 25.71 31.78 34.26
C ASN A 57 25.64 32.35 32.85
N PHE A 58 24.43 32.66 32.37
CA PHE A 58 24.17 33.25 31.06
C PHE A 58 23.11 34.36 31.15
N ILE A 59 23.12 35.26 30.18
CA ILE A 59 22.14 36.37 30.08
C ILE A 59 20.94 36.02 29.20
N THR A 60 21.09 35.05 28.30
CA THR A 60 20.01 34.56 27.43
C THR A 60 19.79 33.06 27.64
N VAL A 61 18.58 32.59 27.33
CA VAL A 61 18.20 31.19 27.44
C VAL A 61 18.93 30.36 26.37
N GLN A 62 19.03 30.84 25.14
CA GLN A 62 19.74 30.09 24.08
C GLN A 62 21.21 29.81 24.44
N GLN A 63 21.92 30.77 25.04
CA GLN A 63 23.30 30.54 25.49
C GLN A 63 23.42 29.41 26.52
N ALA A 64 22.43 29.29 27.40
CA ALA A 64 22.40 28.21 28.39
C ALA A 64 22.14 26.85 27.73
N ILE A 65 21.24 26.79 26.74
CA ILE A 65 21.00 25.60 25.92
C ILE A 65 22.26 25.19 25.15
N ASP A 66 22.93 26.14 24.50
CA ASP A 66 24.15 25.88 23.72
C ASP A 66 25.29 25.33 24.59
N SER A 67 25.27 25.63 25.90
CA SER A 67 26.26 25.13 26.87
C SER A 67 26.03 23.69 27.33
N VAL A 68 24.86 23.11 27.03
CA VAL A 68 24.57 21.70 27.31
C VAL A 68 25.41 20.82 26.37
N PRO A 69 26.09 19.76 26.85
CA PRO A 69 26.86 18.87 25.99
C PRO A 69 25.99 18.20 24.90
N SER A 70 26.56 17.97 23.73
CA SER A 70 25.90 17.17 22.69
C SER A 70 25.77 15.71 23.11
N ASN A 71 24.66 15.07 22.71
CA ASN A 71 24.24 13.73 23.14
C ASN A 71 24.14 13.60 24.67
N ASN A 72 23.65 14.65 25.33
CA ASN A 72 23.45 14.64 26.77
C ASN A 72 22.55 13.49 27.22
N GLN A 73 22.87 12.85 28.35
CA GLN A 73 22.13 11.72 28.93
C GLN A 73 21.80 11.93 30.41
N LEU A 74 22.05 13.14 30.93
CA LEU A 74 21.84 13.49 32.33
C LEU A 74 20.89 14.67 32.40
N TRP A 75 19.93 14.65 33.32
CA TRP A 75 19.04 15.80 33.51
C TRP A 75 19.83 17.07 33.85
N ILE A 76 19.79 18.06 32.96
CA ILE A 76 20.38 19.38 33.18
C ILE A 76 19.24 20.39 33.30
N ARG A 77 19.20 21.07 34.45
CA ARG A 77 18.23 22.13 34.71
C ARG A 77 18.73 23.47 34.20
N ILE A 78 17.92 24.15 33.42
CA ILE A 78 18.10 25.53 33.00
C ILE A 78 17.10 26.36 33.81
N HIS A 79 17.58 27.04 34.84
CA HIS A 79 16.76 27.86 35.73
C HIS A 79 16.76 29.31 35.24
N VAL A 80 15.61 29.79 34.77
CA VAL A 80 15.41 31.11 34.16
C VAL A 80 14.72 32.04 35.16
N LYS A 81 15.47 33.05 35.64
CA LYS A 81 14.92 34.04 36.58
C LYS A 81 13.77 34.85 36.00
N ALA A 82 12.96 35.46 36.86
CA ALA A 82 11.86 36.31 36.46
C ALA A 82 12.29 37.41 35.48
N GLY A 83 11.51 37.58 34.42
CA GLY A 83 11.74 38.59 33.39
C GLY A 83 11.18 38.18 32.03
N ILE A 84 11.13 39.17 31.13
CA ILE A 84 10.84 38.98 29.72
C ILE A 84 12.16 38.84 28.96
N TYR A 85 12.34 37.70 28.31
CA TYR A 85 13.48 37.32 27.47
C TYR A 85 13.04 37.41 26.02
N ASN A 86 13.50 38.46 25.32
CA ASN A 86 13.14 38.70 23.91
C ASN A 86 14.11 37.98 22.98
N GLU A 87 13.91 36.68 22.80
CA GLU A 87 14.76 35.82 21.98
C GLU A 87 13.97 34.65 21.39
N LYS A 88 14.54 34.01 20.36
CA LYS A 88 14.10 32.69 19.91
C LYS A 88 14.97 31.64 20.57
N VAL A 89 14.35 30.54 20.99
CA VAL A 89 15.06 29.42 21.61
C VAL A 89 14.78 28.14 20.84
N LEU A 90 15.83 27.44 20.46
CA LEU A 90 15.81 26.11 19.86
C LEU A 90 16.51 25.14 20.81
N ILE A 91 15.81 24.05 21.16
CA ILE A 91 16.38 22.86 21.79
C ILE A 91 16.69 21.85 20.67
N PRO A 92 17.95 21.70 20.24
CA PRO A 92 18.31 20.81 19.13
C PRO A 92 18.24 19.33 19.53
N GLU A 93 18.01 18.44 18.55
CA GLU A 93 17.81 16.99 18.75
C GLU A 93 18.89 16.30 19.62
N ASP A 94 20.13 16.80 19.59
CA ASP A 94 21.26 16.25 20.35
C ASP A 94 21.34 16.71 21.81
N LYS A 95 20.41 17.57 22.28
CA LYS A 95 20.41 18.14 23.64
C LYS A 95 19.26 17.58 24.51
N GLN A 96 19.19 16.26 24.61
CA GLN A 96 18.16 15.55 25.40
C GLN A 96 18.31 15.77 26.91
N TYR A 97 17.28 15.41 27.68
CA TYR A 97 17.27 15.47 29.15
C TYR A 97 17.47 16.89 29.70
N ILE A 98 16.69 17.84 29.20
CA ILE A 98 16.68 19.22 29.66
C ILE A 98 15.42 19.48 30.49
N ASP A 99 15.63 20.10 31.65
CA ASP A 99 14.60 20.62 32.54
C ASP A 99 14.64 22.16 32.53
N LEU A 100 13.71 22.80 31.82
CA LEU A 100 13.62 24.25 31.69
C LEU A 100 12.63 24.82 32.73
N GLU A 101 13.18 25.40 33.80
CA GLU A 101 12.42 25.92 34.94
C GLU A 101 12.39 27.45 34.92
N GLY A 102 11.20 28.06 35.00
CA GLY A 102 11.03 29.49 35.28
C GLY A 102 10.70 29.75 36.76
N GLU A 103 10.73 31.03 37.18
CA GLU A 103 10.31 31.46 38.53
C GLU A 103 8.77 31.65 38.66
N GLY A 104 8.01 31.33 37.62
CA GLY A 104 6.56 31.46 37.57
C GLY A 104 6.07 31.86 36.18
N LYS A 105 4.99 31.24 35.69
CA LYS A 105 4.45 31.53 34.34
C LYS A 105 4.04 32.99 34.14
N ASP A 106 3.64 33.67 35.22
CA ASP A 106 3.20 35.07 35.18
C ASP A 106 4.37 36.06 35.33
N THR A 107 5.59 35.57 35.61
CA THR A 107 6.78 36.37 35.89
C THR A 107 7.95 36.08 34.97
N THR A 108 8.03 34.89 34.38
CA THR A 108 9.08 34.48 33.43
C THR A 108 8.46 34.23 32.05
N THR A 109 8.93 34.97 31.04
CA THR A 109 8.40 34.87 29.67
C THR A 109 9.52 34.87 28.64
N ILE A 110 9.52 33.89 27.74
CA ILE A 110 10.29 33.92 26.49
C ILE A 110 9.36 34.44 25.40
N SER A 111 9.72 35.55 24.78
CA SER A 111 8.86 36.30 23.87
C SER A 111 9.57 36.63 22.57
N PHE A 112 8.84 36.58 21.45
CA PHE A 112 9.31 37.08 20.16
C PHE A 112 8.14 37.64 19.32
N ASP A 113 8.43 38.50 18.34
CA ASP A 113 7.45 39.07 17.40
C ASP A 113 7.78 38.62 15.97
N ALA A 114 7.33 37.45 15.55
CA ALA A 114 7.55 36.93 14.20
C ALA A 114 6.32 36.18 13.67
N GLY A 115 6.00 36.42 12.40
CA GLY A 115 4.97 35.72 11.66
C GLY A 115 5.30 35.67 10.16
N GLY A 116 4.88 34.61 9.48
CA GLY A 116 5.13 34.38 8.05
C GLY A 116 5.02 32.91 7.66
N ASP A 117 5.27 32.58 6.40
CA ASP A 117 4.96 31.25 5.83
C ASP A 117 6.00 30.14 6.14
N SER A 118 7.06 30.45 6.90
CA SER A 118 8.13 29.51 7.27
C SER A 118 8.04 29.07 8.76
N GLY A 119 7.44 27.90 9.01
CA GLY A 119 7.06 27.42 10.34
C GLY A 119 8.10 27.55 11.46
N MET A 120 9.23 26.83 11.36
CA MET A 120 10.26 26.86 12.41
C MET A 120 10.91 28.25 12.57
N GLN A 121 11.03 29.01 11.47
CA GLN A 121 11.68 30.32 11.53
C GLN A 121 10.86 31.36 12.28
N ASN A 122 9.54 31.24 12.33
CA ASN A 122 8.65 32.21 12.97
C ASN A 122 8.22 31.81 14.39
N THR A 123 8.71 30.67 14.88
CA THR A 123 8.40 30.14 16.20
C THR A 123 9.26 30.80 17.30
N THR A 124 8.67 31.16 18.44
CA THR A 124 9.41 31.68 19.60
C THR A 124 10.23 30.59 20.30
N PHE A 125 9.64 29.43 20.57
CA PHE A 125 10.27 28.33 21.29
C PHE A 125 10.13 26.99 20.54
N THR A 126 11.25 26.35 20.16
CA THR A 126 11.24 25.08 19.42
C THR A 126 11.91 23.97 20.22
N VAL A 127 11.26 22.81 20.35
CA VAL A 127 11.83 21.61 20.97
C VAL A 127 11.91 20.49 19.95
N LEU A 128 13.14 20.02 19.67
CA LEU A 128 13.41 18.84 18.84
C LEU A 128 14.04 17.69 19.62
N ALA A 129 14.39 17.91 20.90
CA ALA A 129 15.08 16.92 21.72
C ALA A 129 14.12 16.08 22.57
N ASP A 130 14.26 14.76 22.49
CA ASP A 130 13.52 13.83 23.34
C ASP A 130 13.84 14.01 24.83
N ASN A 131 12.92 13.59 25.70
CA ASN A 131 13.04 13.70 27.16
C ASN A 131 13.24 15.16 27.60
N PHE A 132 12.29 16.01 27.24
CA PHE A 132 12.30 17.43 27.58
C PHE A 132 11.22 17.73 28.64
N MET A 133 11.56 18.56 29.62
CA MET A 133 10.59 19.09 30.59
C MET A 133 10.70 20.60 30.64
N ALA A 134 9.55 21.30 30.70
CA ALA A 134 9.51 22.71 31.06
C ALA A 134 8.42 22.96 32.11
N HIS A 135 8.67 23.90 33.01
CA HIS A 135 7.66 24.29 33.98
C HIS A 135 7.79 25.74 34.46
N ASP A 136 6.67 26.31 34.89
CA ASP A 136 6.58 27.65 35.50
C ASP A 136 7.12 28.78 34.59
N ILE A 137 6.89 28.69 33.28
CA ILE A 137 7.36 29.65 32.27
C ILE A 137 6.32 29.86 31.17
N THR A 138 6.27 31.07 30.61
CA THR A 138 5.42 31.40 29.46
C THR A 138 6.24 31.54 28.18
N PHE A 139 5.77 30.91 27.10
CA PHE A 139 6.23 31.13 25.73
C PHE A 139 5.20 32.00 25.02
N GLN A 140 5.65 33.08 24.40
CA GLN A 140 4.77 34.07 23.79
C GLN A 140 5.26 34.46 22.39
N ASN A 141 4.33 34.50 21.44
CA ASN A 141 4.53 35.19 20.18
C ASN A 141 3.59 36.39 20.11
N THR A 142 4.16 37.59 20.05
CA THR A 142 3.40 38.84 20.12
C THR A 142 2.87 39.30 18.76
N TYR A 143 3.11 38.55 17.68
CA TYR A 143 2.63 38.87 16.35
C TYR A 143 1.09 38.94 16.35
N ASN A 144 0.53 40.09 15.93
CA ASN A 144 -0.90 40.41 15.97
C ASN A 144 -1.57 40.45 17.36
N MET A 145 -0.81 40.46 18.46
CA MET A 145 -1.38 40.59 19.82
C MET A 145 -1.69 42.06 20.22
N GLY A 146 -1.03 43.05 19.61
CA GLY A 146 -1.13 44.48 19.96
C GLY A 146 -2.47 45.17 19.63
N GLY A 147 -2.95 46.05 20.51
CA GLY A 147 -4.33 46.62 20.48
C GLY A 147 -4.53 48.01 19.87
N LYS A 148 -3.60 48.59 19.09
CA LYS A 148 -3.76 49.95 18.52
C LYS A 148 -3.18 50.14 17.10
N GLY A 149 -3.32 49.14 16.23
CA GLY A 149 -2.95 49.24 14.82
C GLY A 149 -3.84 48.36 13.94
N SER A 150 -3.80 48.55 12.62
CA SER A 150 -4.36 47.58 11.68
C SER A 150 -3.69 46.22 11.91
N MET A 151 -4.47 45.15 12.06
CA MET A 151 -3.92 43.79 12.14
C MET A 151 -2.96 43.57 10.96
N ARG A 152 -1.78 42.99 11.24
CA ARG A 152 -0.91 42.49 10.17
C ARG A 152 -1.60 41.29 9.52
N ASN A 153 -1.10 40.81 8.40
CA ASN A 153 -1.60 39.59 7.78
C ASN A 153 -1.63 38.48 8.83
N ILE A 154 -2.76 37.78 8.91
CA ILE A 154 -2.93 36.62 9.79
C ILE A 154 -2.13 35.49 9.14
N THR A 155 -1.02 35.11 9.80
CA THR A 155 -0.04 34.13 9.33
C THR A 155 0.44 33.28 10.49
N TRP A 156 1.24 32.26 10.18
CA TRP A 156 1.79 31.34 11.16
C TRP A 156 2.74 32.07 12.13
N ALA A 157 2.39 32.08 13.43
CA ALA A 157 3.16 32.75 14.48
C ALA A 157 3.14 31.95 15.81
N PRO A 158 3.82 30.79 15.90
CA PRO A 158 3.74 29.95 17.09
C PRO A 158 4.46 30.56 18.29
N ALA A 159 3.84 30.42 19.45
CA ALA A 159 4.52 30.55 20.73
C ALA A 159 5.49 29.38 20.94
N ALA A 160 5.07 28.16 20.57
CA ALA A 160 5.94 26.99 20.63
C ALA A 160 5.69 25.98 19.51
N MET A 161 6.76 25.26 19.13
CA MET A 161 6.72 24.09 18.27
C MET A 161 7.42 22.91 18.95
N ILE A 162 6.69 21.83 19.18
CA ILE A 162 7.17 20.63 19.88
C ILE A 162 7.18 19.46 18.90
N ALA A 163 8.37 18.98 18.56
CA ALA A 163 8.59 17.83 17.69
C ALA A 163 9.61 16.89 18.34
N ALA A 164 9.25 16.30 19.47
CA ALA A 164 10.12 15.48 20.31
C ALA A 164 9.34 14.41 21.06
N ASP A 165 9.90 13.22 21.25
CA ASP A 165 9.27 12.20 22.09
C ASP A 165 9.47 12.49 23.58
N LYS A 166 8.47 12.21 24.41
CA LYS A 166 8.52 12.38 25.88
C LYS A 166 8.78 13.83 26.32
N ALA A 167 8.08 14.79 25.70
CA ALA A 167 8.10 16.18 26.14
C ALA A 167 6.99 16.44 27.19
N SER A 168 7.29 17.19 28.25
CA SER A 168 6.31 17.50 29.30
C SER A 168 6.35 18.96 29.75
N PHE A 169 5.17 19.51 30.04
CA PHE A 169 4.98 20.92 30.38
C PHE A 169 4.07 21.04 31.60
N TYR A 170 4.54 21.72 32.65
CA TYR A 170 3.78 21.90 33.89
C TYR A 170 3.62 23.38 34.22
N ARG A 171 2.37 23.84 34.37
CA ARG A 171 2.07 25.25 34.69
C ARG A 171 2.72 26.23 33.71
N CYS A 172 2.85 25.87 32.44
CA CYS A 172 3.39 26.75 31.40
C CYS A 172 2.32 27.61 30.73
N GLY A 173 2.71 28.75 30.17
CA GLY A 173 1.87 29.56 29.30
C GLY A 173 2.27 29.43 27.82
N PHE A 174 1.30 29.36 26.92
CA PHE A 174 1.49 29.42 25.46
C PHE A 174 0.53 30.46 24.90
N ILE A 175 1.07 31.58 24.39
CA ILE A 175 0.27 32.75 24.04
C ILE A 175 0.62 33.24 22.63
N SER A 176 -0.34 33.14 21.71
CA SER A 176 -0.32 33.75 20.38
C SER A 176 -1.75 33.94 19.87
N LEU A 177 -1.94 34.37 18.61
CA LEU A 177 -3.25 34.54 17.99
C LEU A 177 -3.63 33.36 17.07
N GLN A 178 -2.73 32.95 16.19
CA GLN A 178 -2.92 31.83 15.27
C GLN A 178 -1.77 30.83 15.45
N ASP A 179 -2.09 29.54 15.33
CA ASP A 179 -1.11 28.44 15.32
C ASP A 179 -0.21 28.44 16.58
N THR A 180 -0.81 28.79 17.74
CA THR A 180 -0.10 29.12 18.99
C THR A 180 0.84 28.03 19.45
N LEU A 181 0.34 26.80 19.50
CA LEU A 181 1.07 25.61 19.89
C LEU A 181 1.06 24.63 18.70
N SER A 182 2.21 24.54 18.03
CA SER A 182 2.47 23.49 17.06
C SER A 182 2.88 22.23 17.82
N ASP A 183 1.88 21.41 18.11
CA ASP A 183 1.99 20.13 18.78
C ASP A 183 2.31 19.02 17.75
N ALA A 184 3.51 19.14 17.17
CA ALA A 184 3.83 18.59 15.87
C ALA A 184 3.94 17.07 15.85
N HIS A 185 4.86 16.46 16.62
CA HIS A 185 5.10 15.01 16.59
C HIS A 185 5.77 14.52 17.89
N GLY A 186 5.39 13.34 18.37
CA GLY A 186 5.91 12.72 19.60
C GLY A 186 4.85 12.53 20.68
N ARG A 187 5.25 12.08 21.87
CA ARG A 187 4.38 11.97 23.06
C ARG A 187 4.54 13.18 23.96
N HIS A 188 3.47 13.96 24.14
CA HIS A 188 3.53 15.19 24.93
C HIS A 188 2.51 15.24 26.08
N TYR A 189 2.96 15.63 27.26
CA TYR A 189 2.11 15.78 28.44
C TYR A 189 2.06 17.24 28.90
N PHE A 190 0.87 17.80 29.02
CA PHE A 190 0.65 19.17 29.50
C PHE A 190 -0.21 19.12 30.75
N GLU A 191 0.23 19.73 31.85
CA GLU A 191 -0.54 19.77 33.10
C GLU A 191 -0.65 21.18 33.66
N SER A 192 -1.87 21.63 33.93
CA SER A 192 -2.16 22.96 34.47
C SER A 192 -1.60 24.11 33.61
N CYS A 193 -1.45 23.89 32.31
CA CYS A 193 -0.96 24.90 31.37
C CYS A 193 -2.08 25.86 30.95
N HIS A 194 -1.67 27.05 30.53
CA HIS A 194 -2.54 28.05 29.91
C HIS A 194 -2.21 28.19 28.43
N ILE A 195 -3.19 27.99 27.56
CA ILE A 195 -3.03 28.06 26.12
C ILE A 195 -4.06 29.07 25.59
N GLN A 196 -3.58 30.12 24.94
CA GLN A 196 -4.38 31.23 24.45
C GLN A 196 -4.23 31.37 22.94
N GLY A 197 -5.35 31.47 22.22
CA GLY A 197 -5.34 31.73 20.77
C GLY A 197 -6.73 31.81 20.15
N ALA A 198 -6.77 31.88 18.81
CA ALA A 198 -8.02 32.12 18.08
C ALA A 198 -8.19 31.28 16.81
N ILE A 199 -7.13 30.93 16.07
CA ILE A 199 -7.21 30.08 14.86
C ILE A 199 -6.25 28.92 15.02
N ASP A 200 -6.77 27.69 14.90
CA ASP A 200 -6.02 26.43 14.96
C ASP A 200 -4.96 26.43 16.06
N PHE A 201 -5.29 27.01 17.21
CA PHE A 201 -4.22 27.45 18.09
C PHE A 201 -3.53 26.28 18.82
N ILE A 202 -4.09 25.07 18.77
CA ILE A 202 -3.40 23.80 19.04
C ILE A 202 -3.50 22.93 17.79
N TRP A 203 -2.37 22.61 17.14
CA TRP A 203 -2.39 21.88 15.87
C TRP A 203 -1.15 21.01 15.68
N GLY A 204 -1.28 19.94 14.89
CA GLY A 204 -0.21 18.95 14.65
C GLY A 204 -0.71 17.51 14.73
N ASP A 205 0.20 16.52 14.70
CA ASP A 205 -0.14 15.09 14.71
C ASP A 205 0.40 14.30 15.91
N ALA A 206 0.89 14.99 16.94
CA ALA A 206 1.39 14.39 18.18
C ALA A 206 0.34 13.56 18.95
N GLN A 207 0.86 12.67 19.81
CA GLN A 207 0.08 11.95 20.82
C GLN A 207 0.15 12.73 22.13
N SER A 208 -0.90 13.51 22.42
CA SER A 208 -0.82 14.51 23.48
C SER A 208 -1.97 14.43 24.48
N PHE A 209 -1.61 14.60 25.75
CA PHE A 209 -2.54 14.57 26.87
C PHE A 209 -2.46 15.88 27.66
N TYR A 210 -3.55 16.65 27.62
CA TYR A 210 -3.73 17.93 28.32
C TYR A 210 -4.57 17.70 29.58
N GLN A 211 -3.96 17.84 30.74
CA GLN A 211 -4.57 17.62 32.04
C GLN A 211 -4.79 18.95 32.75
N SER A 212 -6.04 19.24 33.12
CA SER A 212 -6.37 20.42 33.93
C SER A 212 -5.88 21.75 33.33
N CYS A 213 -5.77 21.82 32.01
CA CYS A 213 -5.33 23.00 31.29
C CYS A 213 -6.47 24.02 31.11
N SER A 214 -6.08 25.27 30.90
CA SER A 214 -6.99 26.37 30.59
C SER A 214 -6.80 26.80 29.14
N LEU A 215 -7.87 26.75 28.34
CA LEU A 215 -7.89 27.09 26.93
C LEU A 215 -8.66 28.40 26.76
N GLU A 216 -7.96 29.49 26.50
CA GLU A 216 -8.54 30.84 26.35
C GLU A 216 -8.68 31.23 24.88
N VAL A 217 -9.93 31.36 24.42
CA VAL A 217 -10.26 31.77 23.06
C VAL A 217 -10.28 33.29 22.95
N THR A 218 -9.56 33.83 21.96
CA THR A 218 -9.56 35.28 21.64
C THR A 218 -10.17 35.60 20.28
N GLY A 219 -11.37 35.07 19.99
CA GLY A 219 -12.04 35.13 18.69
C GLY A 219 -12.67 36.49 18.34
N SER A 220 -12.93 37.35 19.32
CA SER A 220 -13.57 38.67 19.09
C SER A 220 -12.86 39.58 18.08
N ARG A 221 -11.58 39.32 17.80
CA ARG A 221 -10.77 40.09 16.83
C ARG A 221 -10.88 39.60 15.40
N ILE A 222 -11.31 38.36 15.18
CA ILE A 222 -11.15 37.65 13.91
C ILE A 222 -12.42 36.92 13.41
N GLY A 223 -13.43 36.73 14.27
CA GLY A 223 -14.65 36.00 13.94
C GLY A 223 -14.66 34.59 14.53
N LEU A 224 -15.10 33.60 13.74
CA LEU A 224 -15.20 32.21 14.16
C LEU A 224 -13.80 31.62 14.44
N SER A 225 -13.64 31.09 15.64
CA SER A 225 -12.39 30.50 16.13
C SER A 225 -12.38 28.98 16.08
N TYR A 226 -11.18 28.39 16.03
CA TYR A 226 -10.97 26.93 16.06
C TYR A 226 -9.93 26.60 17.12
N ILE A 227 -10.29 25.76 18.10
CA ILE A 227 -9.39 25.43 19.20
C ILE A 227 -8.31 24.44 18.75
N THR A 228 -8.72 23.36 18.07
CA THR A 228 -7.81 22.31 17.62
C THR A 228 -7.83 22.10 16.10
N ALA A 229 -6.67 21.75 15.53
CA ALA A 229 -6.54 21.26 14.17
C ALA A 229 -5.62 20.02 14.15
N GLN A 230 -6.17 18.86 14.51
CA GLN A 230 -5.39 17.62 14.65
C GLN A 230 -5.20 16.93 13.29
N GLY A 231 -3.96 16.50 13.02
CA GLY A 231 -3.48 16.08 11.71
C GLY A 231 -3.09 14.60 11.58
N ARG A 232 -3.69 13.69 12.35
CA ARG A 232 -3.43 12.24 12.23
C ARG A 232 -3.75 11.71 10.83
N ASN A 233 -2.84 10.92 10.26
CA ASN A 233 -2.87 10.47 8.86
C ASN A 233 -3.42 9.07 8.65
N SER A 234 -3.33 8.19 9.65
CA SER A 234 -3.74 6.80 9.52
C SER A 234 -4.32 6.22 10.82
N GLU A 235 -5.12 5.15 10.70
CA GLU A 235 -5.62 4.39 11.84
C GLU A 235 -4.50 3.74 12.65
N SER A 236 -3.35 3.42 12.04
CA SER A 236 -2.18 2.89 12.76
C SER A 236 -1.38 3.93 13.52
N ASP A 237 -1.55 5.23 13.22
CA ASP A 237 -0.88 6.29 13.95
C ASP A 237 -1.45 6.37 15.37
N MET A 238 -0.61 6.57 16.38
CA MET A 238 -1.06 6.69 17.78
C MET A 238 -1.42 8.13 18.18
N GLY A 239 -1.28 9.08 17.25
CA GLY A 239 -1.53 10.50 17.48
C GLY A 239 -2.96 10.83 17.89
N GLY A 240 -3.14 11.95 18.56
CA GLY A 240 -4.44 12.44 19.00
C GLY A 240 -4.32 13.36 20.21
N PHE A 241 -5.31 14.23 20.40
CA PHE A 241 -5.34 15.18 21.51
C PHE A 241 -6.42 14.79 22.51
N VAL A 242 -6.03 14.56 23.77
CA VAL A 242 -6.94 14.27 24.87
C VAL A 242 -6.91 15.41 25.88
N PHE A 243 -8.03 16.10 26.07
CA PHE A 243 -8.22 17.15 27.06
C PHE A 243 -9.04 16.59 28.23
N ASN A 244 -8.40 16.41 29.38
CA ASN A 244 -9.00 15.84 30.57
C ASN A 244 -9.06 16.86 31.70
N GLY A 245 -10.26 17.18 32.19
CA GLY A 245 -10.41 18.12 33.32
C GLY A 245 -10.09 19.57 32.95
N CYS A 246 -10.09 19.90 31.66
CA CYS A 246 -9.71 21.23 31.18
C CYS A 246 -10.85 22.25 31.34
N LYS A 247 -10.54 23.53 31.11
CA LYS A 247 -11.51 24.62 31.06
C LYS A 247 -11.37 25.42 29.76
N ILE A 248 -12.44 25.54 29.01
CA ILE A 248 -12.54 26.40 27.82
C ILE A 248 -13.36 27.64 28.16
N PHE A 249 -12.80 28.82 27.88
CA PHE A 249 -13.42 30.12 28.11
C PHE A 249 -12.82 31.17 27.16
N GLY A 250 -13.33 32.40 27.18
CA GLY A 250 -12.78 33.48 26.37
C GLY A 250 -13.84 34.37 25.76
N ASN A 251 -13.59 34.86 24.54
CA ASN A 251 -14.50 35.72 23.80
C ASN A 251 -14.57 35.34 22.32
N GLY A 252 -15.67 35.71 21.67
CA GLY A 252 -15.98 35.29 20.29
C GLY A 252 -16.64 33.92 20.25
N GLU A 253 -17.11 33.52 19.07
CA GLU A 253 -17.67 32.19 18.82
C GLU A 253 -16.55 31.22 18.41
N ALA A 254 -16.56 29.99 18.92
CA ALA A 254 -15.53 28.99 18.63
C ALA A 254 -16.08 27.59 18.38
N LEU A 255 -15.38 26.85 17.52
CA LEU A 255 -15.49 25.40 17.38
C LEU A 255 -14.39 24.70 18.19
N LEU A 256 -14.73 23.54 18.72
CA LEU A 256 -13.86 22.66 19.50
C LEU A 256 -12.66 22.15 18.68
N GLY A 257 -12.83 22.03 17.37
CA GLY A 257 -11.76 21.71 16.45
C GLY A 257 -12.21 21.49 15.02
N ARG A 258 -11.22 21.33 14.14
CA ARG A 258 -11.40 20.93 12.74
C ARG A 258 -10.42 19.86 12.28
N ALA A 259 -10.87 18.99 11.37
CA ALA A 259 -10.09 17.85 10.88
C ALA A 259 -9.05 18.28 9.85
N TYR A 260 -7.81 18.54 10.31
CA TYR A 260 -6.70 18.86 9.40
C TYR A 260 -6.37 17.69 8.48
N ARG A 261 -6.49 16.45 8.96
CA ARG A 261 -6.28 15.24 8.16
C ARG A 261 -7.31 14.15 8.44
N ALA A 262 -7.31 13.16 7.57
CA ALA A 262 -8.29 12.09 7.44
C ALA A 262 -8.62 11.28 8.71
N TYR A 263 -7.68 11.18 9.65
CA TYR A 263 -7.84 10.36 10.86
C TYR A 263 -7.80 11.21 12.13
N ALA A 264 -8.03 12.52 12.00
CA ALA A 264 -7.92 13.47 13.09
C ALA A 264 -8.60 12.97 14.37
N THR A 265 -7.89 12.96 15.50
CA THR A 265 -8.43 12.42 16.76
C THR A 265 -8.36 13.45 17.88
N VAL A 266 -9.51 13.88 18.40
CA VAL A 266 -9.61 14.87 19.49
C VAL A 266 -10.71 14.46 20.47
N LEU A 267 -10.40 14.48 21.76
CA LEU A 267 -11.33 14.14 22.83
C LEU A 267 -11.33 15.21 23.92
N TYR A 268 -12.50 15.74 24.23
CA TYR A 268 -12.73 16.50 25.45
C TYR A 268 -13.45 15.62 26.47
N TYR A 269 -12.83 15.42 27.62
CA TYR A 269 -13.31 14.57 28.70
C TYR A 269 -13.31 15.34 30.02
N ASN A 270 -14.40 15.30 30.78
CA ASN A 270 -14.57 16.06 32.04
C ASN A 270 -14.19 17.54 31.91
N THR A 271 -14.45 18.16 30.76
CA THR A 271 -14.00 19.53 30.46
C THR A 271 -15.14 20.53 30.63
N TYR A 272 -14.89 21.64 31.32
CA TYR A 272 -15.83 22.75 31.43
C TYR A 272 -15.79 23.61 30.16
N MET A 273 -16.95 23.91 29.57
CA MET A 273 -17.10 24.70 28.35
C MET A 273 -18.02 25.90 28.59
N ASP A 274 -17.48 27.10 28.44
CA ASP A 274 -18.26 28.33 28.53
C ASP A 274 -19.18 28.55 27.30
N ASN A 275 -20.10 29.51 27.36
CA ASN A 275 -21.11 29.77 26.31
C ASN A 275 -20.57 30.36 24.99
N ILE A 276 -19.28 30.18 24.71
CA ILE A 276 -18.60 30.61 23.49
C ILE A 276 -18.53 29.50 22.43
N ILE A 277 -18.84 28.26 22.80
CA ILE A 277 -18.81 27.11 21.88
C ILE A 277 -20.04 27.15 20.97
N SER A 278 -19.79 27.20 19.66
CA SER A 278 -20.83 27.14 18.65
C SER A 278 -21.62 25.82 18.78
N PRO A 279 -22.95 25.82 18.65
CA PRO A 279 -23.77 24.61 18.78
C PRO A 279 -23.33 23.46 17.86
N GLN A 280 -22.78 23.78 16.68
CA GLN A 280 -22.21 22.80 15.74
C GLN A 280 -21.06 21.99 16.37
N GLY A 281 -20.24 22.62 17.23
CA GLY A 281 -19.10 22.04 17.94
C GLY A 281 -17.87 21.78 17.08
N TRP A 282 -18.01 21.06 15.97
CA TRP A 282 -16.88 20.55 15.19
C TRP A 282 -17.00 20.82 13.70
N ASP A 283 -15.87 20.91 13.01
CA ASP A 283 -15.79 21.04 11.55
C ASP A 283 -14.99 19.90 10.92
N ALA A 284 -15.61 19.16 10.01
CA ALA A 284 -14.94 18.09 9.26
C ALA A 284 -13.95 18.65 8.22
N TRP A 285 -13.99 19.96 7.99
CA TRP A 285 -13.21 20.69 7.01
C TRP A 285 -13.35 20.05 5.62
N PHE A 286 -12.24 19.67 4.98
CA PHE A 286 -12.26 18.99 3.69
C PHE A 286 -12.70 17.51 3.75
N ASN A 287 -12.95 16.96 4.94
CA ASN A 287 -13.38 15.56 5.12
C ASN A 287 -14.89 15.39 5.21
N THR A 288 -15.67 16.45 4.97
CA THR A 288 -17.14 16.41 4.97
C THR A 288 -17.67 15.37 3.98
N GLY A 289 -18.51 14.44 4.43
CA GLY A 289 -19.08 13.36 3.61
C GLY A 289 -18.20 12.11 3.47
N HIS A 290 -17.11 12.03 4.23
CA HIS A 290 -16.21 10.87 4.30
C HIS A 290 -16.23 10.19 5.67
N GLU A 291 -17.29 10.39 6.46
CA GLU A 291 -17.43 9.83 7.80
C GLU A 291 -17.83 8.34 7.77
N THR A 292 -17.21 7.51 8.61
CA THR A 292 -17.60 6.09 8.75
C THR A 292 -18.61 5.93 9.88
N ILE A 293 -19.84 5.54 9.51
CA ILE A 293 -20.87 5.11 10.44
C ILE A 293 -20.53 3.69 10.90
N THR A 294 -20.34 3.50 12.20
CA THR A 294 -20.00 2.21 12.80
C THR A 294 -21.23 1.57 13.43
N VAL A 295 -21.53 0.32 13.07
CA VAL A 295 -22.55 -0.51 13.70
C VAL A 295 -21.87 -1.52 14.60
N ASP A 296 -22.22 -1.52 15.88
CA ASP A 296 -21.79 -2.56 16.82
C ASP A 296 -22.96 -2.97 17.72
N LYS A 297 -23.34 -4.24 17.62
CA LYS A 297 -24.38 -4.87 18.45
C LYS A 297 -24.12 -4.73 19.96
N SER A 298 -22.87 -4.54 20.39
CA SER A 298 -22.52 -4.36 21.80
C SER A 298 -22.86 -2.97 22.36
N GLY A 299 -23.22 -2.01 21.50
CA GLY A 299 -23.51 -0.63 21.88
C GLY A 299 -22.32 0.33 21.84
N LYS A 300 -21.17 -0.11 21.33
CA LYS A 300 -19.94 0.71 21.16
C LYS A 300 -19.81 1.39 19.79
N GLY A 301 -20.76 1.14 18.89
CA GLY A 301 -20.84 1.79 17.59
C GLY A 301 -21.82 2.96 17.63
N ASP A 302 -21.86 3.74 16.55
CA ASP A 302 -22.84 4.82 16.37
C ASP A 302 -24.28 4.28 16.38
N PHE A 303 -24.47 3.05 15.90
CA PHE A 303 -25.74 2.34 15.94
C PHE A 303 -25.57 0.88 16.43
N THR A 304 -26.64 0.32 16.99
CA THR A 304 -26.67 -1.09 17.43
C THR A 304 -27.23 -2.05 16.39
N THR A 305 -27.92 -1.51 15.38
CA THR A 305 -28.55 -2.25 14.28
C THR A 305 -28.13 -1.67 12.94
N VAL A 306 -28.11 -2.52 11.91
CA VAL A 306 -27.72 -2.14 10.55
C VAL A 306 -28.81 -1.25 9.93
N GLN A 307 -30.09 -1.52 10.19
CA GLN A 307 -31.18 -0.71 9.65
C GLN A 307 -31.13 0.74 10.18
N GLN A 308 -30.84 0.96 11.47
CA GLN A 308 -30.73 2.32 12.02
C GLN A 308 -29.61 3.13 11.34
N ALA A 309 -28.48 2.49 11.05
CA ALA A 309 -27.39 3.15 10.33
C ALA A 309 -27.80 3.53 8.90
N ILE A 310 -28.51 2.66 8.18
CA ILE A 310 -29.05 2.98 6.85
C ILE A 310 -30.09 4.10 6.93
N ASP A 311 -30.97 4.07 7.93
CA ASP A 311 -32.00 5.09 8.12
C ASP A 311 -31.42 6.46 8.41
N SER A 312 -30.23 6.53 9.02
CA SER A 312 -29.50 7.77 9.30
C SER A 312 -28.93 8.45 8.05
N VAL A 313 -28.76 7.71 6.94
CA VAL A 313 -28.35 8.29 5.65
C VAL A 313 -29.49 9.16 5.11
N PRO A 314 -29.27 10.42 4.70
CA PRO A 314 -30.33 11.27 4.15
C PRO A 314 -30.98 10.67 2.89
N ASP A 315 -32.26 10.99 2.67
CA ASP A 315 -32.91 10.70 1.40
C ASP A 315 -32.29 11.56 0.28
N ASP A 316 -32.32 11.06 -0.96
CA ASP A 316 -31.68 11.61 -2.15
C ASP A 316 -30.18 11.90 -1.98
N ASN A 317 -29.51 11.05 -1.18
CA ASN A 317 -28.08 11.12 -0.93
C ASN A 317 -27.27 11.13 -2.24
N LYS A 318 -26.20 11.94 -2.30
CA LYS A 318 -25.35 12.11 -3.50
C LYS A 318 -23.89 11.75 -3.27
N SER A 319 -23.53 11.39 -2.04
CA SER A 319 -22.16 11.13 -1.61
C SER A 319 -22.04 9.73 -1.05
N TRP A 320 -20.91 9.05 -1.26
CA TRP A 320 -20.71 7.72 -0.68
C TRP A 320 -20.68 7.77 0.84
N VAL A 321 -21.63 7.11 1.49
CA VAL A 321 -21.64 6.92 2.95
C VAL A 321 -21.12 5.53 3.27
N HIS A 322 -20.09 5.47 4.12
CA HIS A 322 -19.51 4.22 4.58
C HIS A 322 -20.16 3.77 5.89
N ILE A 323 -20.76 2.58 5.88
CA ILE A 323 -21.33 1.91 7.05
C ILE A 323 -20.49 0.67 7.35
N HIS A 324 -19.68 0.73 8.40
CA HIS A 324 -18.83 -0.36 8.88
C HIS A 324 -19.54 -1.16 9.99
N ILE A 325 -19.71 -2.46 9.80
CA ILE A 325 -20.47 -3.36 10.67
C ILE A 325 -19.52 -4.31 11.40
N LYS A 326 -19.38 -4.10 12.71
CA LYS A 326 -18.54 -4.95 13.58
C LYS A 326 -19.02 -6.39 13.62
N PRO A 327 -18.13 -7.37 13.92
CA PRO A 327 -18.47 -8.78 14.02
C PRO A 327 -19.64 -9.00 14.98
N GLY A 328 -20.63 -9.76 14.53
CA GLY A 328 -21.82 -10.03 15.30
C GLY A 328 -22.87 -10.74 14.46
N ASN A 329 -23.81 -11.40 15.16
CA ASN A 329 -25.02 -11.93 14.54
C ASN A 329 -26.17 -10.94 14.78
N TYR A 330 -26.43 -10.10 13.79
CA TYR A 330 -27.50 -9.11 13.74
C TYR A 330 -28.79 -9.80 13.30
N THR A 331 -29.79 -9.85 14.18
CA THR A 331 -31.07 -10.52 13.91
C THR A 331 -32.12 -9.47 13.54
N GLU A 332 -32.11 -9.07 12.28
CA GLU A 332 -32.96 -8.00 11.75
C GLU A 332 -33.21 -8.19 10.25
N LYS A 333 -34.27 -7.56 9.73
CA LYS A 333 -34.43 -7.33 8.29
C LYS A 333 -33.78 -6.01 7.93
N VAL A 334 -33.08 -5.99 6.81
CA VAL A 334 -32.38 -4.81 6.32
C VAL A 334 -32.89 -4.44 4.94
N SER A 335 -33.28 -3.18 4.76
CA SER A 335 -33.77 -2.65 3.49
C SER A 335 -33.12 -1.31 3.18
N ILE A 336 -32.51 -1.22 2.00
CA ILE A 336 -32.04 0.04 1.43
C ILE A 336 -33.09 0.52 0.42
N LYS A 337 -33.80 1.58 0.78
CA LYS A 337 -34.88 2.15 -0.04
C LYS A 337 -34.31 2.92 -1.23
N ARG A 338 -35.10 3.05 -2.30
CA ARG A 338 -34.66 3.60 -3.61
C ARG A 338 -34.09 5.02 -3.51
N GLU A 339 -34.60 5.80 -2.57
CA GLU A 339 -34.20 7.17 -2.25
C GLU A 339 -32.85 7.27 -1.48
N LYS A 340 -32.20 6.16 -1.12
CA LYS A 340 -30.90 6.18 -0.39
C LYS A 340 -29.75 5.55 -1.20
N PRO A 341 -29.34 6.12 -2.35
CA PRO A 341 -28.22 5.61 -3.13
C PRO A 341 -26.86 5.97 -2.50
N PHE A 342 -25.77 5.43 -3.04
CA PHE A 342 -24.39 5.68 -2.63
C PHE A 342 -24.09 5.24 -1.18
N ILE A 343 -24.44 4.00 -0.82
CA ILE A 343 -24.08 3.42 0.47
C ILE A 343 -23.10 2.27 0.25
N PHE A 344 -22.00 2.29 1.01
CA PHE A 344 -21.07 1.19 1.14
C PHE A 344 -21.24 0.49 2.49
N LEU A 345 -21.77 -0.73 2.49
CA LEU A 345 -21.89 -1.57 3.68
C LEU A 345 -20.72 -2.54 3.77
N GLU A 346 -19.85 -2.36 4.75
CA GLU A 346 -18.70 -3.26 4.97
C GLU A 346 -18.84 -4.03 6.28
N GLY A 347 -18.70 -5.35 6.24
CA GLY A 347 -18.46 -6.18 7.42
C GLY A 347 -16.97 -6.47 7.63
N GLU A 348 -16.58 -6.96 8.80
CA GLU A 348 -15.18 -7.41 9.00
C GLU A 348 -14.91 -8.76 8.32
N SER A 349 -15.88 -9.67 8.31
CA SER A 349 -15.83 -10.93 7.56
C SER A 349 -17.22 -11.55 7.42
N SER A 350 -17.52 -12.16 6.26
CA SER A 350 -18.79 -12.87 6.06
C SER A 350 -18.88 -14.17 6.90
N ARG A 351 -17.86 -14.50 7.69
CA ARG A 351 -17.91 -15.58 8.69
C ARG A 351 -18.39 -15.12 10.05
N ASN A 352 -18.22 -13.85 10.39
CA ASN A 352 -18.49 -13.33 11.74
C ASN A 352 -19.40 -12.08 11.75
N THR A 353 -19.56 -11.35 10.65
CA THR A 353 -20.57 -10.32 10.45
C THR A 353 -21.76 -10.93 9.70
N ILE A 354 -22.80 -11.29 10.45
CA ILE A 354 -23.97 -12.03 9.96
C ILE A 354 -25.23 -11.18 10.18
N ILE A 355 -25.98 -10.94 9.11
CA ILE A 355 -27.34 -10.37 9.14
C ILE A 355 -28.31 -11.53 8.84
N ALA A 356 -29.15 -11.86 9.81
CA ALA A 356 -30.02 -13.02 9.74
C ALA A 356 -31.46 -12.69 10.12
N TRP A 357 -32.41 -13.13 9.30
CA TRP A 357 -33.83 -13.12 9.61
C TRP A 357 -34.47 -14.43 9.14
N GLY A 358 -35.61 -14.83 9.69
CA GLY A 358 -36.32 -16.04 9.29
C GLY A 358 -37.72 -15.69 8.82
N ASP A 359 -37.93 -15.68 7.51
CA ASP A 359 -39.24 -15.41 6.91
C ASP A 359 -39.37 -16.12 5.56
N SER A 360 -40.60 -16.35 5.11
CA SER A 360 -40.87 -17.09 3.88
C SER A 360 -42.22 -16.73 3.28
N GLY A 361 -42.43 -17.03 2.02
CA GLY A 361 -43.78 -16.99 1.44
C GLY A 361 -44.28 -15.64 0.95
N ASP A 362 -43.49 -14.55 0.95
CA ASP A 362 -43.68 -13.39 0.06
C ASP A 362 -42.30 -13.04 -0.54
N ILE A 363 -42.07 -13.12 -1.85
CA ILE A 363 -40.71 -13.14 -2.43
C ILE A 363 -40.08 -11.76 -2.40
N VAL A 364 -40.91 -10.73 -2.23
CA VAL A 364 -40.50 -9.33 -2.09
C VAL A 364 -40.40 -8.94 -0.61
N LYS A 365 -41.21 -9.51 0.28
CA LYS A 365 -41.21 -9.13 1.72
C LYS A 365 -40.42 -10.06 2.63
N SER A 366 -40.23 -11.31 2.27
CA SER A 366 -39.47 -12.31 3.04
C SER A 366 -37.94 -12.24 2.95
N PRO A 367 -37.29 -11.48 2.03
CA PRO A 367 -35.84 -11.35 2.04
C PRO A 367 -35.28 -10.83 3.37
N THR A 368 -34.17 -11.39 3.84
CA THR A 368 -33.41 -10.83 4.98
C THR A 368 -32.81 -9.47 4.62
N PHE A 369 -32.27 -9.34 3.41
CA PHE A 369 -31.73 -8.10 2.87
C PHE A 369 -32.45 -7.70 1.58
N SER A 370 -32.91 -6.46 1.48
CA SER A 370 -33.53 -5.91 0.27
C SER A 370 -32.79 -4.66 -0.18
N CYS A 371 -32.36 -4.63 -1.44
CA CYS A 371 -31.67 -3.49 -2.03
C CYS A 371 -32.47 -2.96 -3.22
N HIS A 372 -33.13 -1.82 -3.04
CA HIS A 372 -33.89 -1.13 -4.09
C HIS A 372 -33.17 0.13 -4.62
N ALA A 373 -32.09 0.55 -3.97
CA ALA A 373 -31.29 1.71 -4.34
C ALA A 373 -30.20 1.41 -5.36
N ASP A 374 -29.91 2.40 -6.20
CA ASP A 374 -28.80 2.36 -7.14
C ASP A 374 -27.48 2.71 -6.46
N ASN A 375 -26.34 2.29 -7.05
CA ASN A 375 -24.99 2.58 -6.55
C ASN A 375 -24.77 2.10 -5.11
N ILE A 376 -24.94 0.80 -4.88
CA ILE A 376 -24.72 0.18 -3.57
C ILE A 376 -23.53 -0.77 -3.64
N VAL A 377 -22.68 -0.73 -2.63
CA VAL A 377 -21.60 -1.70 -2.44
C VAL A 377 -21.84 -2.41 -1.12
N ALA A 378 -21.73 -3.73 -1.10
CA ALA A 378 -21.68 -4.50 0.14
C ALA A 378 -20.47 -5.43 0.14
N SER A 379 -19.73 -5.50 1.23
CA SER A 379 -18.55 -6.35 1.32
C SER A 379 -18.50 -7.12 2.64
N LYS A 380 -17.98 -8.35 2.60
CA LYS A 380 -17.64 -9.16 3.78
C LYS A 380 -18.81 -9.32 4.78
N ILE A 381 -20.06 -9.38 4.31
CA ILE A 381 -21.26 -9.61 5.15
C ILE A 381 -21.90 -10.94 4.76
N GLN A 382 -22.44 -11.67 5.73
CA GLN A 382 -23.33 -12.80 5.48
C GLN A 382 -24.78 -12.38 5.60
N PHE A 383 -25.53 -12.52 4.52
CA PHE A 383 -26.98 -12.43 4.51
C PHE A 383 -27.55 -13.85 4.60
N LYS A 384 -28.32 -14.12 5.65
CA LYS A 384 -28.88 -15.43 5.90
C LYS A 384 -30.39 -15.35 6.09
N ASN A 385 -31.13 -16.12 5.31
CA ASN A 385 -32.51 -16.43 5.65
C ASN A 385 -32.53 -17.75 6.43
N SER A 386 -32.93 -17.68 7.69
CA SER A 386 -32.87 -18.80 8.63
C SER A 386 -34.07 -19.74 8.56
N TYR A 387 -35.12 -19.42 7.78
CA TYR A 387 -36.38 -20.17 7.76
C TYR A 387 -36.19 -21.63 7.32
N ASN A 388 -35.51 -21.86 6.18
CA ASN A 388 -35.36 -23.21 5.61
C ASN A 388 -34.07 -23.95 6.02
N VAL A 389 -33.09 -23.26 6.62
CA VAL A 389 -31.70 -23.76 6.77
C VAL A 389 -31.56 -24.91 7.79
N ASN A 390 -32.60 -25.18 8.60
CA ASN A 390 -32.60 -26.19 9.66
C ASN A 390 -33.50 -27.43 9.42
N HIS A 391 -34.05 -27.63 8.22
CA HIS A 391 -34.90 -28.80 7.94
C HIS A 391 -34.14 -30.13 8.07
N LYS A 392 -34.42 -30.92 9.12
CA LYS A 392 -33.83 -32.25 9.33
C LYS A 392 -34.55 -33.33 8.51
N LYS A 393 -33.77 -34.16 7.80
CA LYS A 393 -34.18 -35.45 7.23
C LYS A 393 -34.65 -36.41 8.34
N GLU A 394 -35.94 -36.51 8.61
CA GLU A 394 -36.55 -37.76 9.10
C GLU A 394 -37.99 -37.88 8.59
N VAL A 395 -38.19 -38.52 7.44
CA VAL A 395 -39.48 -39.14 7.10
C VAL A 395 -39.33 -40.64 7.34
N ARG A 396 -39.54 -41.06 8.60
CA ARG A 396 -40.00 -42.43 8.85
C ARG A 396 -41.49 -42.44 8.55
N LYS A 397 -41.90 -43.26 7.57
CA LYS A 397 -43.30 -43.65 7.40
C LYS A 397 -43.76 -44.36 8.68
N SER A 398 -44.41 -43.63 9.59
CA SER A 398 -45.39 -44.22 10.49
C SER A 398 -46.61 -43.33 10.56
N SER A 399 -47.75 -43.98 10.40
CA SER A 399 -49.09 -43.43 10.56
C SER A 399 -49.28 -42.66 11.87
N ARG A 400 -50.10 -41.61 11.76
CA ARG A 400 -50.80 -40.82 12.80
C ARG A 400 -50.06 -39.56 13.27
N ASP A 401 -50.65 -38.44 12.84
CA ASP A 401 -50.78 -37.16 13.54
C ASP A 401 -49.48 -36.53 14.08
N ASP A 402 -48.74 -35.85 13.21
CA ASP A 402 -47.83 -34.75 13.60
C ASP A 402 -47.67 -33.77 12.42
N ASP A 403 -48.36 -32.63 12.50
CA ASP A 403 -48.64 -31.67 11.40
C ASP A 403 -47.63 -30.49 11.33
N ASP A 404 -46.38 -30.65 11.80
CA ASP A 404 -45.42 -29.52 11.90
C ASP A 404 -44.15 -29.65 11.03
N ALA A 405 -44.14 -30.54 10.03
CA ALA A 405 -43.11 -30.50 8.98
C ALA A 405 -43.44 -29.37 7.98
N LYS A 406 -43.02 -28.13 8.27
CA LYS A 406 -43.18 -26.98 7.36
C LYS A 406 -42.68 -27.32 5.94
N ALA A 407 -43.48 -27.04 4.92
CA ALA A 407 -43.04 -27.21 3.54
C ALA A 407 -41.88 -26.23 3.25
N ILE A 408 -40.89 -26.66 2.46
CA ILE A 408 -39.86 -25.75 1.93
C ILE A 408 -40.56 -24.77 0.98
N THR A 409 -40.45 -23.48 1.28
CA THR A 409 -41.00 -22.40 0.46
C THR A 409 -39.91 -21.37 0.13
N TRP A 410 -40.24 -20.40 -0.70
CA TRP A 410 -39.42 -19.25 -1.08
C TRP A 410 -39.03 -18.46 0.17
N ALA A 411 -37.72 -18.36 0.42
CA ALA A 411 -37.16 -17.66 1.58
C ALA A 411 -35.82 -17.01 1.22
N PRO A 412 -35.82 -15.90 0.45
CA PRO A 412 -34.58 -15.31 -0.02
C PRO A 412 -33.70 -14.79 1.10
N ALA A 413 -32.39 -15.00 0.99
CA ALA A 413 -31.40 -14.32 1.81
C ALA A 413 -31.25 -12.85 1.37
N ALA A 414 -31.38 -12.60 0.07
CA ALA A 414 -31.33 -11.25 -0.48
C ALA A 414 -32.24 -11.05 -1.69
N LEU A 415 -32.79 -9.84 -1.82
CA LEU A 415 -33.43 -9.27 -3.01
C LEU A 415 -32.61 -8.07 -3.49
N VAL A 416 -32.27 -8.04 -4.78
CA VAL A 416 -31.49 -6.96 -5.40
C VAL A 416 -32.19 -6.46 -6.67
N GLU A 417 -32.61 -5.19 -6.68
CA GLU A 417 -33.33 -4.53 -7.78
C GLU A 417 -32.68 -3.22 -8.28
N GLY A 418 -31.77 -2.62 -7.49
CA GLY A 418 -31.11 -1.37 -7.84
C GLY A 418 -30.05 -1.53 -8.93
N ASP A 419 -29.80 -0.49 -9.72
CA ASP A 419 -28.74 -0.51 -10.73
C ASP A 419 -27.35 -0.23 -10.14
N LYS A 420 -26.31 -0.86 -10.70
CA LYS A 420 -24.90 -0.74 -10.25
C LYS A 420 -24.71 -1.17 -8.78
N VAL A 421 -25.22 -2.35 -8.43
CA VAL A 421 -25.04 -2.94 -7.10
C VAL A 421 -23.92 -3.97 -7.14
N SER A 422 -23.01 -3.96 -6.16
CA SER A 422 -21.88 -4.89 -6.12
C SER A 422 -21.65 -5.53 -4.76
N PHE A 423 -21.22 -6.79 -4.77
CA PHE A 423 -20.97 -7.61 -3.59
C PHE A 423 -19.57 -8.22 -3.62
N TYR A 424 -18.79 -8.03 -2.55
CA TYR A 424 -17.41 -8.50 -2.45
C TYR A 424 -17.18 -9.38 -1.22
N GLY A 425 -16.89 -10.67 -1.43
CA GLY A 425 -16.63 -11.60 -0.32
C GLY A 425 -17.83 -11.83 0.61
N CYS A 426 -19.03 -11.48 0.17
CA CYS A 426 -20.27 -11.69 0.91
C CYS A 426 -20.70 -13.16 0.88
N SER A 427 -21.55 -13.55 1.83
CA SER A 427 -22.16 -14.87 1.88
C SER A 427 -23.68 -14.77 1.81
N PHE A 428 -24.33 -15.59 0.99
CA PHE A 428 -25.79 -15.66 0.89
C PHE A 428 -26.23 -17.08 1.20
N ILE A 429 -27.04 -17.26 2.25
CA ILE A 429 -27.41 -18.58 2.75
C ILE A 429 -28.93 -18.69 2.89
N SER A 430 -29.51 -19.57 2.07
CA SER A 430 -30.87 -20.10 2.20
C SER A 430 -30.94 -21.48 1.54
N VAL A 431 -32.14 -21.99 1.25
CA VAL A 431 -32.36 -23.32 0.65
C VAL A 431 -33.06 -23.18 -0.71
N GLN A 432 -34.25 -22.60 -0.74
CA GLN A 432 -34.95 -22.31 -1.99
C GLN A 432 -34.96 -20.80 -2.22
N ASP A 433 -34.67 -20.39 -3.47
CA ASP A 433 -34.73 -18.99 -3.90
C ASP A 433 -33.76 -18.08 -3.10
N THR A 434 -32.53 -18.54 -2.85
CA THR A 434 -31.56 -17.87 -1.96
C THR A 434 -31.27 -16.42 -2.33
N LEU A 435 -30.98 -16.14 -3.60
CA LEU A 435 -30.62 -14.82 -4.08
C LEU A 435 -31.58 -14.44 -5.21
N PHE A 436 -32.49 -13.52 -4.88
CA PHE A 436 -33.37 -12.91 -5.86
C PHE A 436 -32.63 -11.76 -6.55
N ASP A 437 -31.94 -12.11 -7.63
CA ASP A 437 -31.17 -11.23 -8.50
C ASP A 437 -32.10 -10.65 -9.59
N ALA A 438 -32.97 -9.73 -9.16
CA ALA A 438 -34.22 -9.40 -9.83
C ALA A 438 -34.07 -8.51 -11.06
N LEU A 439 -33.43 -7.35 -10.92
CA LEU A 439 -33.28 -6.33 -11.97
C LEU A 439 -32.05 -5.46 -11.70
N GLY A 440 -31.40 -4.93 -12.74
CA GLY A 440 -30.25 -4.02 -12.62
C GLY A 440 -28.95 -4.64 -13.12
N ARG A 441 -27.85 -3.87 -13.08
CA ARG A 441 -26.49 -4.35 -13.36
C ARG A 441 -25.79 -4.70 -12.07
N HIS A 442 -25.48 -5.98 -11.88
CA HIS A 442 -24.87 -6.45 -10.63
C HIS A 442 -23.53 -7.15 -10.82
N TYR A 443 -22.65 -7.00 -9.83
CA TYR A 443 -21.35 -7.66 -9.81
C TYR A 443 -21.12 -8.37 -8.48
N PHE A 444 -20.77 -9.66 -8.53
CA PHE A 444 -20.49 -10.48 -7.36
C PHE A 444 -19.08 -11.05 -7.49
N GLU A 445 -18.18 -10.72 -6.56
CA GLU A 445 -16.81 -11.25 -6.55
C GLU A 445 -16.50 -12.00 -5.26
N LYS A 446 -15.91 -13.20 -5.38
CA LYS A 446 -15.47 -14.03 -4.25
C LYS A 446 -16.59 -14.32 -3.23
N CYS A 447 -17.84 -14.24 -3.64
CA CYS A 447 -18.98 -14.49 -2.77
C CYS A 447 -19.20 -15.99 -2.57
N TYR A 448 -19.76 -16.35 -1.42
CA TYR A 448 -20.25 -17.70 -1.14
C TYR A 448 -21.78 -17.70 -1.26
N ILE A 449 -22.33 -18.55 -2.12
CA ILE A 449 -23.78 -18.63 -2.33
C ILE A 449 -24.20 -20.07 -2.09
N GLN A 450 -25.06 -20.28 -1.10
CA GLN A 450 -25.58 -21.58 -0.73
C GLN A 450 -27.08 -21.69 -1.02
N GLY A 451 -27.49 -22.79 -1.66
CA GLY A 451 -28.90 -23.15 -1.83
C GLY A 451 -29.08 -24.52 -2.47
N ASP A 452 -30.32 -24.83 -2.86
CA ASP A 452 -30.76 -26.15 -3.35
C ASP A 452 -31.61 -26.01 -4.62
N ILE A 453 -32.68 -25.22 -4.56
CA ILE A 453 -33.67 -25.04 -5.65
C ILE A 453 -33.68 -23.58 -6.07
N ASP A 454 -33.45 -23.33 -7.36
CA ASP A 454 -33.48 -22.00 -8.00
C ASP A 454 -32.73 -20.94 -7.21
N PHE A 455 -31.62 -21.31 -6.59
CA PHE A 455 -31.10 -20.47 -5.52
C PHE A 455 -30.48 -19.17 -6.03
N ILE A 456 -30.22 -19.02 -7.34
CA ILE A 456 -30.01 -17.71 -8.00
C ILE A 456 -31.06 -17.55 -9.10
N PHE A 457 -31.95 -16.58 -8.96
CA PHE A 457 -33.07 -16.40 -9.89
C PHE A 457 -33.43 -14.92 -10.10
N GLY A 458 -34.14 -14.63 -11.19
CA GLY A 458 -34.53 -13.27 -11.57
C GLY A 458 -34.12 -12.88 -13.00
N ASN A 459 -34.14 -11.58 -13.32
CA ASN A 459 -33.88 -11.07 -14.67
C ASN A 459 -32.78 -9.97 -14.71
N ALA A 460 -31.90 -9.92 -13.72
CA ALA A 460 -30.79 -8.96 -13.73
C ALA A 460 -29.74 -9.23 -14.82
N GLN A 461 -28.92 -8.21 -15.11
CA GLN A 461 -27.69 -8.33 -15.89
C GLN A 461 -26.51 -8.48 -14.92
N SER A 462 -26.09 -9.72 -14.65
CA SER A 462 -25.22 -9.99 -13.51
C SER A 462 -23.97 -10.78 -13.88
N TYR A 463 -22.86 -10.43 -13.23
CA TYR A 463 -21.57 -11.08 -13.41
C TYR A 463 -21.02 -11.59 -12.08
N TYR A 464 -20.79 -12.88 -12.00
CA TYR A 464 -20.32 -13.64 -10.84
C TYR A 464 -18.88 -14.11 -11.09
N GLU A 465 -17.90 -13.51 -10.42
CA GLU A 465 -16.47 -13.81 -10.59
C GLU A 465 -15.89 -14.48 -9.33
N LYS A 466 -15.22 -15.64 -9.51
CA LYS A 466 -14.50 -16.36 -8.42
C LYS A 466 -15.36 -16.68 -7.18
N CYS A 467 -16.67 -16.75 -7.33
CA CYS A 467 -17.61 -17.15 -6.31
C CYS A 467 -17.58 -18.66 -6.08
N ASN A 468 -18.00 -19.06 -4.88
CA ASN A 468 -18.18 -20.45 -4.48
C ASN A 468 -19.68 -20.73 -4.35
N LEU A 469 -20.20 -21.52 -5.29
CA LEU A 469 -21.59 -21.94 -5.35
C LEU A 469 -21.71 -23.29 -4.67
N PHE A 470 -22.40 -23.34 -3.53
CA PHE A 470 -22.51 -24.54 -2.71
C PHE A 470 -23.95 -25.09 -2.71
N VAL A 471 -24.12 -26.29 -3.28
CA VAL A 471 -25.41 -26.98 -3.33
C VAL A 471 -25.63 -27.77 -2.04
N SER A 472 -26.54 -27.33 -1.20
CA SER A 472 -26.94 -28.01 0.04
C SER A 472 -28.24 -28.78 -0.20
N ILE A 473 -28.16 -30.08 -0.50
CA ILE A 473 -29.37 -30.88 -0.73
C ILE A 473 -30.13 -31.06 0.59
N SER A 474 -31.33 -30.48 0.64
CA SER A 474 -32.34 -30.73 1.67
C SER A 474 -33.32 -31.86 1.28
N GLY A 475 -33.32 -32.28 0.01
CA GLY A 475 -34.06 -33.45 -0.48
C GLY A 475 -35.46 -33.13 -1.07
N SER A 476 -35.65 -31.92 -1.59
CA SER A 476 -36.97 -31.37 -1.93
C SER A 476 -37.21 -31.06 -3.41
N GLY A 477 -36.24 -31.28 -4.30
CA GLY A 477 -36.49 -31.29 -5.74
C GLY A 477 -37.48 -32.42 -6.08
N SER A 478 -38.43 -32.18 -7.00
CA SER A 478 -39.48 -33.14 -7.38
C SER A 478 -38.95 -34.52 -7.84
N ASN A 479 -37.66 -34.60 -8.19
CA ASN A 479 -36.92 -35.83 -8.50
C ASN A 479 -35.59 -36.00 -7.71
N GLY A 480 -35.36 -35.21 -6.65
CA GLY A 480 -34.12 -35.26 -5.85
C GLY A 480 -32.89 -34.56 -6.46
N VAL A 481 -33.08 -33.69 -7.46
CA VAL A 481 -32.02 -32.92 -8.14
C VAL A 481 -32.25 -31.42 -7.94
N GLY A 482 -31.20 -30.67 -7.56
CA GLY A 482 -31.24 -29.21 -7.36
C GLY A 482 -31.04 -28.40 -8.65
N TYR A 483 -31.24 -27.08 -8.57
CA TYR A 483 -31.06 -26.13 -9.68
C TYR A 483 -30.28 -24.90 -9.23
N ILE A 484 -29.14 -24.62 -9.87
CA ILE A 484 -28.29 -23.47 -9.50
C ILE A 484 -28.93 -22.14 -9.96
N THR A 485 -29.40 -22.09 -11.20
CA THR A 485 -29.94 -20.85 -11.78
C THR A 485 -31.35 -21.00 -12.33
N ALA A 486 -32.15 -19.94 -12.21
CA ALA A 486 -33.45 -19.79 -12.87
C ALA A 486 -33.58 -18.37 -13.46
N GLN A 487 -32.90 -18.14 -14.60
CA GLN A 487 -32.82 -16.82 -15.22
C GLN A 487 -34.08 -16.53 -16.07
N GLY A 488 -34.67 -15.36 -15.90
CA GLY A 488 -36.02 -15.00 -16.37
C GLY A 488 -36.09 -14.09 -17.59
N ARG A 489 -35.18 -14.20 -18.54
CA ARG A 489 -35.18 -13.34 -19.73
C ARG A 489 -36.32 -13.67 -20.70
N GLU A 490 -37.09 -12.66 -21.07
CA GLU A 490 -38.32 -12.81 -21.86
C GLU A 490 -38.12 -12.63 -23.36
N SER A 491 -37.08 -11.91 -23.79
CA SER A 491 -36.85 -11.61 -25.21
C SER A 491 -35.37 -11.66 -25.61
N SER A 492 -35.10 -11.91 -26.88
CA SER A 492 -33.74 -11.87 -27.45
C SER A 492 -33.11 -10.48 -27.46
N ASN A 493 -33.89 -9.42 -27.23
CA ASN A 493 -33.41 -8.03 -27.21
C ASN A 493 -32.98 -7.56 -25.81
N GLU A 494 -33.36 -8.27 -24.74
CA GLU A 494 -32.93 -7.92 -23.38
C GLU A 494 -31.42 -8.14 -23.19
N THR A 495 -30.77 -7.21 -22.48
CA THR A 495 -29.36 -7.30 -22.11
C THR A 495 -29.12 -8.14 -20.86
N SER A 496 -30.19 -8.55 -20.15
CA SER A 496 -30.15 -9.37 -18.93
C SER A 496 -29.54 -10.77 -19.15
N GLY A 497 -29.07 -11.37 -18.07
CA GLY A 497 -28.45 -12.69 -18.10
C GLY A 497 -27.33 -12.80 -17.07
N TYR A 498 -26.90 -14.03 -16.83
CA TYR A 498 -25.91 -14.34 -15.80
C TYR A 498 -24.62 -14.86 -16.41
N VAL A 499 -23.48 -14.31 -15.97
CA VAL A 499 -22.15 -14.80 -16.36
C VAL A 499 -21.40 -15.25 -15.12
N PHE A 500 -21.01 -16.52 -15.11
CA PHE A 500 -20.22 -17.16 -14.06
C PHE A 500 -18.78 -17.37 -14.55
N HIS A 501 -17.86 -16.49 -14.17
CA HIS A 501 -16.45 -16.53 -14.53
C HIS A 501 -15.54 -17.08 -13.40
N SER A 502 -14.79 -18.15 -13.68
CA SER A 502 -13.79 -18.73 -12.77
C SER A 502 -14.34 -19.12 -11.39
N ASN A 503 -15.59 -19.55 -11.32
CA ASN A 503 -16.26 -19.95 -10.08
C ASN A 503 -15.93 -21.39 -9.69
N THR A 504 -16.39 -21.80 -8.51
CA THR A 504 -16.36 -23.19 -8.02
C THR A 504 -17.79 -23.64 -7.72
N ILE A 505 -18.22 -24.77 -8.28
CA ILE A 505 -19.48 -25.45 -7.96
C ILE A 505 -19.18 -26.73 -7.18
N LYS A 506 -19.65 -26.78 -5.93
CA LYS A 506 -19.52 -27.91 -5.01
C LYS A 506 -20.83 -28.12 -4.26
N GLY A 507 -20.97 -29.22 -3.55
CA GLY A 507 -22.16 -29.47 -2.76
C GLY A 507 -22.26 -30.90 -2.29
N THR A 508 -23.46 -31.27 -1.85
CA THR A 508 -23.74 -32.52 -1.12
C THR A 508 -24.63 -33.50 -1.89
N GLY A 509 -25.04 -33.15 -3.10
CA GLY A 509 -25.71 -34.09 -4.01
C GLY A 509 -26.06 -33.46 -5.37
N PRO A 510 -26.77 -34.20 -6.24
CA PRO A 510 -26.90 -33.87 -7.66
C PRO A 510 -27.65 -32.55 -7.93
N THR A 511 -27.14 -31.79 -8.90
CA THR A 511 -27.72 -30.52 -9.35
C THR A 511 -27.66 -30.39 -10.87
N LEU A 512 -28.51 -29.53 -11.41
CA LEU A 512 -28.37 -28.96 -12.75
C LEU A 512 -27.81 -27.53 -12.66
N LEU A 513 -27.16 -27.07 -13.73
CA LEU A 513 -26.66 -25.70 -13.89
C LEU A 513 -27.79 -24.67 -13.85
N GLY A 514 -28.99 -25.07 -14.26
CA GLY A 514 -30.18 -24.26 -14.09
C GLY A 514 -31.37 -24.74 -14.91
N ARG A 515 -32.46 -24.00 -14.79
CA ARG A 515 -33.67 -24.16 -15.58
C ARG A 515 -34.12 -22.85 -16.22
N ALA A 516 -34.73 -22.93 -17.39
CA ALA A 516 -35.22 -21.76 -18.11
C ALA A 516 -36.52 -21.25 -17.47
N TYR A 517 -36.42 -20.19 -16.65
CA TYR A 517 -37.59 -19.57 -16.04
C TYR A 517 -38.49 -18.88 -17.08
N ARG A 518 -37.91 -18.41 -18.20
CA ARG A 518 -38.59 -17.75 -19.33
C ARG A 518 -37.99 -18.16 -20.70
N PRO A 519 -38.67 -17.90 -21.83
CA PRO A 519 -38.29 -18.47 -23.13
C PRO A 519 -36.90 -18.10 -23.66
N HIS A 520 -36.30 -17.00 -23.20
CA HIS A 520 -35.02 -16.49 -23.71
C HIS A 520 -33.91 -16.48 -22.64
N SER A 521 -34.03 -17.34 -21.62
CA SER A 521 -33.07 -17.49 -20.52
C SER A 521 -31.61 -17.52 -21.00
N ARG A 522 -30.74 -16.73 -20.36
CA ARG A 522 -29.33 -16.62 -20.75
C ARG A 522 -28.39 -16.73 -19.55
N VAL A 523 -27.62 -17.81 -19.53
CA VAL A 523 -26.61 -18.08 -18.50
C VAL A 523 -25.34 -18.65 -19.12
N LEU A 524 -24.17 -18.18 -18.68
CA LEU A 524 -22.86 -18.64 -19.14
C LEU A 524 -21.99 -19.07 -17.95
N PHE A 525 -21.49 -20.29 -17.95
CA PHE A 525 -20.40 -20.72 -17.08
C PHE A 525 -19.09 -20.79 -17.87
N TYR A 526 -18.11 -19.96 -17.49
CA TYR A 526 -16.81 -19.84 -18.15
C TYR A 526 -15.66 -20.05 -17.15
N LYS A 527 -14.71 -20.93 -17.47
CA LYS A 527 -13.59 -21.32 -16.57
C LYS A 527 -14.02 -21.76 -15.15
N THR A 528 -15.28 -22.17 -14.99
CA THR A 528 -15.82 -22.58 -13.69
C THR A 528 -15.46 -24.04 -13.41
N TYR A 529 -14.92 -24.31 -12.22
CA TYR A 529 -14.73 -25.67 -11.73
C TYR A 529 -16.08 -26.25 -11.30
N MET A 530 -16.44 -27.42 -11.82
CA MET A 530 -17.66 -28.16 -11.46
C MET A 530 -17.24 -29.51 -10.90
N SER A 531 -17.68 -29.80 -9.67
CA SER A 531 -17.51 -31.15 -9.10
C SER A 531 -18.52 -32.14 -9.68
N ASP A 532 -18.39 -33.40 -9.31
CA ASP A 532 -19.20 -34.55 -9.75
C ASP A 532 -20.69 -34.47 -9.36
N ILE A 533 -21.06 -33.46 -8.56
CA ILE A 533 -22.47 -33.17 -8.27
C ILE A 533 -23.24 -32.57 -9.45
N VAL A 534 -22.57 -32.01 -10.46
CA VAL A 534 -23.24 -31.42 -11.62
C VAL A 534 -23.62 -32.52 -12.59
N SER A 535 -24.92 -32.70 -12.81
CA SER A 535 -25.44 -33.79 -13.63
C SER A 535 -25.11 -33.55 -15.12
N PRO A 536 -24.80 -34.59 -15.90
CA PRO A 536 -24.43 -34.46 -17.32
C PRO A 536 -25.49 -33.80 -18.21
N GLU A 537 -26.76 -33.89 -17.83
CA GLU A 537 -27.88 -33.24 -18.50
C GLU A 537 -27.71 -31.72 -18.52
N GLY A 538 -27.06 -31.16 -17.50
CA GLY A 538 -26.66 -29.75 -17.40
C GLY A 538 -27.82 -28.77 -17.19
N TRP A 539 -28.84 -28.79 -18.05
CA TRP A 539 -29.90 -27.78 -18.12
C TRP A 539 -31.29 -28.41 -18.23
N ASN A 540 -32.30 -27.70 -17.72
CA ASN A 540 -33.70 -28.07 -17.87
C ASN A 540 -34.48 -26.95 -18.56
N ALA A 541 -35.04 -27.21 -19.75
CA ALA A 541 -35.82 -26.22 -20.50
C ALA A 541 -37.17 -25.86 -19.84
N TRP A 542 -37.55 -26.57 -18.78
CA TRP A 542 -38.79 -26.43 -18.05
C TRP A 542 -40.02 -26.40 -18.97
N GLU A 543 -40.77 -25.30 -18.99
CA GLU A 543 -41.92 -25.09 -19.88
C GLU A 543 -41.54 -24.52 -21.26
N SER A 544 -40.29 -24.08 -21.45
CA SER A 544 -39.80 -23.42 -22.68
C SER A 544 -39.27 -24.41 -23.74
N LYS A 545 -39.78 -25.65 -23.74
CA LYS A 545 -39.36 -26.70 -24.68
C LYS A 545 -39.65 -26.29 -26.12
N GLY A 546 -38.66 -26.34 -27.00
CA GLY A 546 -38.76 -25.95 -28.42
C GLY A 546 -38.23 -24.54 -28.76
N HIS A 547 -37.77 -23.78 -27.76
CA HIS A 547 -37.16 -22.45 -27.93
C HIS A 547 -35.66 -22.42 -27.55
N GLU A 548 -35.02 -23.59 -27.43
CA GLU A 548 -33.63 -23.71 -26.96
C GLU A 548 -32.61 -23.30 -28.04
N CYS A 549 -31.75 -22.33 -27.72
CA CYS A 549 -30.53 -22.03 -28.49
C CYS A 549 -29.30 -22.41 -27.67
N VAL A 550 -28.69 -23.56 -27.95
CA VAL A 550 -27.51 -24.06 -27.22
C VAL A 550 -26.22 -23.63 -27.93
N TYR A 551 -25.48 -22.69 -27.34
CA TYR A 551 -24.08 -22.44 -27.68
C TYR A 551 -23.18 -23.14 -26.64
N MET A 552 -22.71 -24.34 -26.98
CA MET A 552 -21.75 -25.08 -26.14
C MET A 552 -20.35 -24.98 -26.76
N ILE A 553 -19.46 -24.18 -26.17
CA ILE A 553 -18.02 -24.29 -26.43
C ILE A 553 -17.45 -25.32 -25.46
N ILE A 554 -17.62 -26.60 -25.79
CA ILE A 554 -16.98 -27.69 -25.06
C ILE A 554 -15.58 -27.93 -25.65
N LYS A 555 -14.52 -27.64 -24.90
CA LYS A 555 -13.22 -28.32 -25.12
C LYS A 555 -13.28 -29.65 -24.39
N MET A 556 -13.82 -30.68 -25.07
CA MET A 556 -13.82 -32.05 -24.58
C MET A 556 -12.44 -32.67 -24.83
N LYS A 557 -11.79 -33.14 -23.76
CA LYS A 557 -10.69 -34.10 -23.86
C LYS A 557 -11.35 -35.48 -24.02
N LEU A 558 -11.34 -36.03 -25.23
CA LEU A 558 -11.85 -37.37 -25.55
C LEU A 558 -10.97 -38.44 -24.88
N ASN A 559 -11.60 -39.42 -24.21
CA ASN A 559 -10.96 -40.57 -23.58
C ASN A 559 -11.10 -41.84 -24.44
N ASN A 560 -9.99 -42.59 -24.53
CA ASN A 560 -9.84 -44.05 -24.47
C ASN A 560 -10.64 -44.98 -25.39
N TYR A 561 -10.02 -45.34 -26.53
CA TYR A 561 -10.01 -46.71 -27.05
C TYR A 561 -8.56 -47.12 -27.31
N ASN A 562 -7.96 -47.86 -26.35
CA ASN A 562 -6.86 -48.85 -26.52
C ASN A 562 -6.34 -49.32 -25.15
N PHE A 563 -7.28 -49.65 -24.24
CA PHE A 563 -7.03 -50.18 -22.89
C PHE A 563 -6.59 -51.67 -22.90
N ILE A 564 -6.44 -52.29 -24.08
CA ILE A 564 -6.17 -53.73 -24.22
C ILE A 564 -4.67 -54.04 -24.32
N PHE A 565 -3.80 -53.06 -24.63
CA PHE A 565 -2.36 -53.32 -24.76
C PHE A 565 -1.59 -53.20 -23.43
N PHE A 566 -2.17 -52.58 -22.40
CA PHE A 566 -1.50 -52.31 -21.13
C PHE A 566 -1.66 -53.45 -20.10
N LEU A 567 -2.50 -54.45 -20.39
CA LEU A 567 -2.83 -55.56 -19.46
C LEU A 567 -1.73 -56.65 -19.39
N ILE A 568 -0.78 -56.68 -20.33
CA ILE A 568 0.23 -57.75 -20.43
C ILE A 568 1.49 -57.46 -19.60
N LEU A 569 1.77 -56.21 -19.23
CA LEU A 569 3.00 -55.84 -18.51
C LEU A 569 2.85 -55.77 -16.97
N ILE A 570 1.61 -55.81 -16.46
CA ILE A 570 1.31 -55.69 -15.02
C ILE A 570 1.46 -57.04 -14.26
N ILE A 571 1.66 -58.16 -14.97
CA ILE A 571 1.81 -59.49 -14.34
C ILE A 571 3.22 -59.72 -13.76
N PHE A 572 4.23 -58.90 -14.09
CA PHE A 572 5.62 -59.20 -13.71
C PHE A 572 6.16 -58.51 -12.44
N PHE A 573 5.42 -57.62 -11.78
CA PHE A 573 5.90 -56.96 -10.55
C PHE A 573 4.89 -57.00 -9.40
N PHE A 574 4.11 -58.09 -9.30
CA PHE A 574 3.61 -58.57 -8.01
C PHE A 574 4.75 -59.30 -7.29
N LEU A 575 5.41 -58.63 -6.34
CA LEU A 575 6.22 -59.14 -5.20
C LEU A 575 6.97 -57.90 -4.69
N SER A 576 6.73 -57.28 -3.55
CA SER A 576 6.11 -57.65 -2.27
C SER A 576 5.89 -56.34 -1.50
N GLY A 577 4.68 -56.02 -1.06
CA GLY A 577 4.21 -56.17 0.33
C GLY A 577 4.12 -54.79 1.03
N THR A 578 2.95 -54.15 1.16
CA THR A 578 1.98 -54.21 2.30
C THR A 578 2.63 -53.92 3.66
N THR A 579 2.19 -53.06 4.59
CA THR A 579 0.93 -52.37 5.02
C THR A 579 1.36 -51.56 6.29
N THR A 580 0.81 -50.42 6.75
CA THR A 580 -0.49 -50.16 7.41
C THR A 580 -0.58 -48.69 7.89
N SER A 581 -1.78 -48.10 7.77
CA SER A 581 -2.54 -47.19 8.67
C SER A 581 -1.98 -45.87 9.26
N SER A 582 -2.57 -44.76 8.75
CA SER A 582 -3.33 -43.65 9.42
C SER A 582 -2.68 -42.77 10.53
N PRO A 583 -3.28 -41.62 10.90
CA PRO A 583 -3.24 -40.33 10.21
C PRO A 583 -2.80 -39.16 11.14
N ALA A 584 -1.97 -38.22 10.68
CA ALA A 584 -1.80 -36.93 11.36
C ALA A 584 -1.20 -35.84 10.46
N HIS A 585 -1.87 -34.68 10.48
CA HIS A 585 -1.37 -33.31 10.29
C HIS A 585 -0.73 -32.84 8.96
N TYR A 586 -1.47 -31.89 8.34
CA TYR A 586 -1.05 -30.60 7.77
C TYR A 586 0.10 -30.56 6.74
N SER A 587 -0.22 -30.20 5.49
CA SER A 587 0.60 -29.24 4.74
C SER A 587 -0.16 -28.65 3.54
N THR A 588 -0.35 -27.34 3.60
CA THR A 588 -0.63 -26.48 2.46
C THR A 588 0.57 -26.45 1.52
N THR A 589 0.39 -26.95 0.29
CA THR A 589 0.87 -26.40 -0.99
C THR A 589 0.88 -27.54 -2.02
N LYS A 590 0.06 -27.43 -3.07
CA LYS A 590 0.25 -28.27 -4.25
C LYS A 590 1.43 -27.65 -5.00
N GLU A 591 2.62 -28.24 -4.87
CA GLU A 591 3.78 -27.90 -5.69
C GLU A 591 3.39 -27.93 -7.18
N VAL A 592 3.54 -26.80 -7.87
CA VAL A 592 3.59 -26.78 -9.33
C VAL A 592 4.92 -27.42 -9.70
N THR A 593 4.89 -28.69 -10.09
CA THR A 593 6.09 -29.39 -10.57
C THR A 593 6.50 -28.79 -11.92
N MET A 594 7.38 -27.78 -11.92
CA MET A 594 8.00 -27.28 -13.15
C MET A 594 8.91 -28.37 -13.72
N LYS A 595 8.71 -28.74 -15.00
CA LYS A 595 9.62 -29.64 -15.70
C LYS A 595 11.01 -29.01 -15.70
N THR A 596 11.98 -29.69 -15.10
CA THR A 596 13.37 -29.24 -15.01
C THR A 596 14.21 -30.05 -16.00
N ILE A 597 14.98 -29.33 -16.80
CA ILE A 597 16.00 -29.86 -17.72
C ILE A 597 17.35 -29.42 -17.18
N THR A 598 18.25 -30.35 -16.93
CA THR A 598 19.56 -30.08 -16.34
C THR A 598 20.64 -30.09 -17.42
N VAL A 599 21.48 -29.07 -17.44
CA VAL A 599 22.65 -28.97 -18.33
C VAL A 599 23.92 -29.12 -17.51
N ASP A 600 24.72 -30.14 -17.81
CA ASP A 600 25.99 -30.42 -17.12
C ASP A 600 27.06 -30.86 -18.13
N LYS A 601 28.14 -30.09 -18.21
CA LYS A 601 29.30 -30.38 -19.08
C LYS A 601 29.97 -31.72 -18.80
N SER A 602 29.85 -32.24 -17.59
CA SER A 602 30.40 -33.55 -17.21
C SER A 602 29.59 -34.73 -17.76
N GLY A 603 28.43 -34.47 -18.39
CA GLY A 603 27.54 -35.50 -18.92
C GLY A 603 26.58 -36.10 -17.89
N LYS A 604 26.49 -35.52 -16.69
CA LYS A 604 25.59 -35.98 -15.60
C LYS A 604 24.20 -35.32 -15.62
N GLY A 605 23.97 -34.38 -16.52
CA GLY A 605 22.67 -33.73 -16.75
C GLY A 605 21.93 -34.35 -17.94
N ASP A 606 20.73 -33.84 -18.22
CA ASP A 606 19.94 -34.25 -19.38
C ASP A 606 20.63 -33.87 -20.71
N PHE A 607 21.39 -32.76 -20.71
CA PHE A 607 22.17 -32.29 -21.85
C PHE A 607 23.57 -31.81 -21.43
N THR A 608 24.52 -31.84 -22.36
CA THR A 608 25.88 -31.32 -22.16
C THR A 608 26.05 -29.87 -22.59
N THR A 609 25.15 -29.37 -23.44
CA THR A 609 25.17 -27.98 -23.94
C THR A 609 23.84 -27.28 -23.66
N VAL A 610 23.88 -25.96 -23.54
CA VAL A 610 22.70 -25.14 -23.27
C VAL A 610 21.76 -25.14 -24.48
N GLN A 611 22.30 -25.06 -25.71
CA GLN A 611 21.47 -25.06 -26.90
C GLN A 611 20.66 -26.36 -27.05
N GLN A 612 21.24 -27.52 -26.76
CA GLN A 612 20.50 -28.79 -26.82
C GLN A 612 19.30 -28.82 -25.86
N ALA A 613 19.46 -28.25 -24.66
CA ALA A 613 18.36 -28.13 -23.72
C ALA A 613 17.26 -27.20 -24.23
N ILE A 614 17.62 -26.07 -24.85
CA ILE A 614 16.67 -25.16 -25.50
C ILE A 614 15.97 -25.85 -26.67
N ASP A 615 16.69 -26.61 -27.48
CA ASP A 615 16.15 -27.33 -28.63
C ASP A 615 15.12 -28.38 -28.20
N SER A 616 15.30 -28.99 -27.03
CA SER A 616 14.37 -29.98 -26.46
C SER A 616 13.05 -29.40 -25.95
N VAL A 617 12.95 -28.08 -25.79
CA VAL A 617 11.69 -27.40 -25.46
C VAL A 617 10.77 -27.46 -26.68
N PRO A 618 9.51 -27.92 -26.56
CA PRO A 618 8.58 -27.96 -27.68
C PRO A 618 8.35 -26.58 -28.31
N GLU A 619 8.10 -26.56 -29.62
CA GLU A 619 7.51 -25.39 -30.28
C GLU A 619 6.13 -25.06 -29.69
N ASP A 620 5.77 -23.77 -29.65
CA ASP A 620 4.56 -23.23 -29.01
C ASP A 620 4.40 -23.61 -27.54
N ASN A 621 5.52 -23.73 -26.83
CA ASN A 621 5.51 -24.03 -25.41
C ASN A 621 4.69 -22.99 -24.64
N ASN A 622 3.81 -23.46 -23.77
CA ASN A 622 2.93 -22.63 -22.92
C ASN A 622 3.02 -23.01 -21.44
N ALA A 623 4.00 -23.83 -21.07
CA ALA A 623 4.25 -24.25 -19.70
C ALA A 623 5.67 -23.84 -19.30
N TRP A 624 5.86 -23.37 -18.06
CA TRP A 624 7.20 -23.02 -17.59
C TRP A 624 8.12 -24.24 -17.57
N ILE A 625 9.21 -24.16 -18.33
CA ILE A 625 10.29 -25.14 -18.33
C ILE A 625 11.52 -24.49 -17.71
N ARG A 626 12.01 -25.10 -16.64
CA ARG A 626 13.25 -24.68 -16.00
C ARG A 626 14.42 -25.37 -16.70
N ILE A 627 15.38 -24.60 -17.18
CA ILE A 627 16.66 -25.11 -17.68
C ILE A 627 17.71 -24.73 -16.65
N HIS A 628 18.11 -25.72 -15.85
CA HIS A 628 19.10 -25.56 -14.78
C HIS A 628 20.51 -25.87 -15.30
N ILE A 629 21.38 -24.87 -15.34
CA ILE A 629 22.73 -24.95 -15.89
C ILE A 629 23.74 -25.02 -14.74
N LYS A 630 24.47 -26.13 -14.68
CA LYS A 630 25.54 -26.34 -13.69
C LYS A 630 26.69 -25.34 -13.85
N ALA A 631 27.45 -25.10 -12.79
CA ALA A 631 28.64 -24.27 -12.85
C ALA A 631 29.62 -24.75 -13.94
N GLY A 632 30.12 -23.81 -14.74
CA GLY A 632 31.02 -24.05 -15.86
C GLY A 632 30.95 -22.93 -16.91
N THR A 633 31.97 -22.89 -17.79
CA THR A 633 32.04 -21.95 -18.92
C THR A 633 31.64 -22.62 -20.22
N TYR A 634 30.40 -22.42 -20.66
CA TYR A 634 29.77 -22.95 -21.87
C TYR A 634 30.19 -22.11 -23.08
N ASN A 635 31.14 -22.62 -23.86
CA ASN A 635 31.65 -21.95 -25.06
C ASN A 635 30.75 -22.28 -26.26
N GLU A 636 29.58 -21.66 -26.32
CA GLU A 636 28.58 -21.86 -27.36
C GLU A 636 27.77 -20.58 -27.58
N LYS A 637 27.18 -20.44 -28.76
CA LYS A 637 26.09 -19.47 -28.98
C LYS A 637 24.78 -20.11 -28.60
N VAL A 638 23.93 -19.34 -27.93
CA VAL A 638 22.58 -19.79 -27.52
C VAL A 638 21.53 -18.87 -28.13
N SER A 639 20.56 -19.45 -28.83
CA SER A 639 19.40 -18.73 -29.39
C SER A 639 18.10 -19.36 -28.92
N ILE A 640 17.17 -18.52 -28.46
CA ILE A 640 15.80 -18.92 -28.12
C ILE A 640 14.84 -18.35 -29.15
N GLU A 641 14.29 -19.24 -29.96
CA GLU A 641 13.31 -18.91 -30.99
C GLU A 641 11.98 -18.42 -30.41
N ARG A 642 11.29 -17.53 -31.14
CA ARG A 642 10.07 -16.83 -30.68
C ARG A 642 8.95 -17.76 -30.16
N ARG A 643 8.88 -18.97 -30.70
CA ARG A 643 7.86 -19.99 -30.37
C ARG A 643 8.22 -20.86 -29.16
N LYS A 644 9.41 -20.70 -28.58
CA LYS A 644 9.87 -21.42 -27.38
C LYS A 644 9.72 -20.54 -26.12
N GLN A 645 8.51 -20.02 -25.90
CA GLN A 645 8.18 -19.13 -24.78
C GLN A 645 8.17 -19.87 -23.43
N PHE A 646 8.10 -19.12 -22.31
CA PHE A 646 8.02 -19.67 -20.94
C PHE A 646 9.23 -20.52 -20.54
N ILE A 647 10.43 -20.04 -20.85
CA ILE A 647 11.70 -20.66 -20.40
C ILE A 647 12.24 -19.90 -19.20
N PHE A 648 12.56 -20.64 -18.15
CA PHE A 648 13.30 -20.16 -16.98
C PHE A 648 14.74 -20.71 -17.02
N LEU A 649 15.67 -19.90 -17.50
CA LEU A 649 17.09 -20.22 -17.64
C LEU A 649 17.83 -19.87 -16.34
N GLU A 650 18.35 -20.87 -15.64
CA GLU A 650 18.87 -20.68 -14.30
C GLU A 650 20.28 -21.26 -14.16
N GLY A 651 21.25 -20.39 -13.87
CA GLY A 651 22.58 -20.80 -13.45
C GLY A 651 22.69 -21.07 -11.95
N GLU A 652 23.76 -21.75 -11.53
CA GLU A 652 24.05 -21.96 -10.11
C GLU A 652 24.52 -20.66 -9.45
N ARG A 653 25.42 -19.91 -10.08
CA ARG A 653 25.88 -18.57 -9.66
C ARG A 653 26.45 -17.80 -10.85
N ARG A 654 26.21 -16.48 -10.91
CA ARG A 654 26.74 -15.63 -11.99
C ARG A 654 28.25 -15.71 -12.15
N SER A 655 29.00 -15.85 -11.05
CA SER A 655 30.47 -15.92 -11.06
C SER A 655 31.03 -17.26 -11.56
N THR A 656 30.19 -18.29 -11.69
CA THR A 656 30.63 -19.65 -12.02
C THR A 656 29.90 -20.29 -13.20
N THR A 657 28.72 -19.78 -13.56
CA THR A 657 27.94 -20.25 -14.71
C THR A 657 28.00 -19.20 -15.81
N ILE A 658 28.75 -19.49 -16.87
CA ILE A 658 29.11 -18.52 -17.91
C ILE A 658 28.78 -19.12 -19.28
N ILE A 659 27.99 -18.43 -20.10
CA ILE A 659 27.88 -18.70 -21.54
C ILE A 659 28.77 -17.68 -22.25
N ALA A 660 29.72 -18.17 -23.03
CA ALA A 660 30.76 -17.35 -23.63
C ALA A 660 30.94 -17.66 -25.11
N TRP A 661 31.04 -16.62 -25.95
CA TRP A 661 31.41 -16.76 -27.34
C TRP A 661 32.19 -15.53 -27.81
N GLY A 662 33.05 -15.67 -28.81
CA GLY A 662 33.84 -14.56 -29.36
C GLY A 662 33.46 -14.33 -30.81
N ASP A 663 32.56 -13.39 -31.05
CA ASP A 663 32.16 -12.98 -32.39
C ASP A 663 31.83 -11.49 -32.41
N GLY A 664 31.98 -10.84 -33.56
CA GLY A 664 31.79 -9.40 -33.70
C GLY A 664 31.58 -8.95 -35.15
N GLY A 665 31.05 -7.74 -35.31
CA GLY A 665 30.84 -7.09 -36.61
C GLY A 665 29.39 -7.01 -37.09
N ASP A 666 28.48 -7.81 -36.51
CA ASP A 666 27.04 -7.79 -36.81
C ASP A 666 26.24 -7.92 -35.52
N VAL A 667 25.51 -6.88 -35.11
CA VAL A 667 24.80 -6.84 -33.82
C VAL A 667 23.68 -7.87 -33.69
N VAL A 668 23.17 -8.45 -34.78
CA VAL A 668 22.12 -9.48 -34.75
C VAL A 668 22.73 -10.89 -34.76
N LYS A 669 23.85 -11.09 -35.46
CA LYS A 669 24.47 -12.42 -35.61
C LYS A 669 25.57 -12.73 -34.60
N SER A 670 26.28 -11.72 -34.12
CA SER A 670 27.38 -11.87 -33.17
C SER A 670 27.02 -12.01 -31.68
N PRO A 671 25.76 -11.85 -31.20
CA PRO A 671 25.43 -12.10 -29.80
C PRO A 671 25.85 -13.50 -29.31
N THR A 672 26.41 -13.56 -28.11
CA THR A 672 26.65 -14.85 -27.42
C THR A 672 25.33 -15.52 -27.02
N PHE A 673 24.37 -14.72 -26.58
CA PHE A 673 23.02 -15.16 -26.24
C PHE A 673 21.97 -14.31 -26.98
N SER A 674 20.97 -14.95 -27.58
CA SER A 674 19.83 -14.27 -28.21
C SER A 674 18.51 -14.83 -27.70
N SER A 675 17.59 -13.97 -27.31
CA SER A 675 16.22 -14.36 -26.95
C SER A 675 15.19 -13.56 -27.73
N HIS A 676 14.47 -14.26 -28.61
CA HIS A 676 13.34 -13.74 -29.38
C HIS A 676 11.98 -14.16 -28.79
N ALA A 677 11.98 -14.96 -27.72
CA ALA A 677 10.78 -15.52 -27.10
C ALA A 677 10.19 -14.60 -26.03
N ASP A 678 8.86 -14.46 -26.04
CA ASP A 678 8.14 -13.76 -24.97
C ASP A 678 8.13 -14.61 -23.69
N ASN A 679 7.94 -13.97 -22.54
CA ASN A 679 7.89 -14.62 -21.23
C ASN A 679 9.17 -15.43 -20.93
N PHE A 680 10.33 -14.80 -21.07
CA PHE A 680 11.63 -15.39 -20.79
C PHE A 680 12.17 -14.90 -19.45
N VAL A 681 12.78 -15.79 -18.65
CA VAL A 681 13.46 -15.39 -17.41
C VAL A 681 14.84 -16.02 -17.37
N ALA A 682 15.87 -15.21 -17.05
CA ALA A 682 17.21 -15.69 -16.73
C ALA A 682 17.63 -15.29 -15.32
N THR A 683 18.35 -16.17 -14.62
CA THR A 683 18.95 -15.80 -13.32
C THR A 683 20.30 -16.47 -13.06
N ARG A 684 21.15 -15.77 -12.30
CA ARG A 684 22.44 -16.29 -11.78
C ARG A 684 23.38 -16.84 -12.87
N ILE A 685 23.42 -16.17 -14.02
CA ILE A 685 24.23 -16.57 -15.17
C ILE A 685 24.94 -15.37 -15.81
N THR A 686 26.14 -15.59 -16.34
CA THR A 686 26.90 -14.59 -17.08
C THR A 686 26.82 -14.88 -18.58
N PHE A 687 26.49 -13.87 -19.37
CA PHE A 687 26.66 -13.86 -20.82
C PHE A 687 27.89 -13.00 -21.14
N LYS A 688 28.87 -13.58 -21.83
CA LYS A 688 30.14 -12.92 -22.11
C LYS A 688 30.51 -13.01 -23.58
N ASN A 689 30.68 -11.86 -24.23
CA ASN A 689 31.34 -11.80 -25.53
C ASN A 689 32.80 -11.39 -25.36
N TYR A 690 33.72 -12.29 -25.68
CA TYR A 690 35.15 -12.05 -25.44
C TYR A 690 35.90 -11.46 -26.65
N TYR A 691 35.20 -11.12 -27.75
CA TYR A 691 35.84 -10.66 -28.99
C TYR A 691 36.77 -9.45 -28.76
N ASN A 692 36.32 -8.44 -28.01
CA ASN A 692 37.05 -7.19 -27.81
C ASN A 692 37.94 -7.14 -26.55
N HIS A 693 38.09 -8.22 -25.78
CA HIS A 693 38.95 -8.20 -24.59
C HIS A 693 40.44 -8.36 -24.97
N PRO A 694 41.35 -7.50 -24.47
CA PRO A 694 42.76 -7.48 -24.87
C PRO A 694 43.56 -8.70 -24.38
N VAL A 695 44.58 -9.08 -25.15
CA VAL A 695 45.66 -10.00 -24.73
C VAL A 695 46.97 -9.21 -24.73
N MET A 696 47.70 -9.23 -23.61
CA MET A 696 48.99 -8.55 -23.44
C MET A 696 49.99 -8.98 -24.53
N THR A 697 50.50 -8.03 -25.32
CA THR A 697 51.68 -8.22 -26.18
C THR A 697 52.70 -7.12 -25.92
N ASN A 698 53.99 -7.45 -25.98
CA ASN A 698 55.10 -6.70 -25.38
C ASN A 698 55.50 -5.38 -26.08
N ASN A 699 54.80 -4.90 -27.12
CA ASN A 699 55.36 -3.87 -28.03
C ASN A 699 54.54 -2.57 -28.20
N GLY A 700 53.62 -2.24 -27.30
CA GLY A 700 53.30 -0.83 -26.99
C GLY A 700 52.69 0.11 -28.06
N ASP A 701 52.21 -0.34 -29.22
CA ASP A 701 51.62 0.55 -30.26
C ASP A 701 50.21 0.10 -30.77
N TYR A 702 49.19 0.95 -30.52
CA TYR A 702 47.79 1.03 -31.05
C TYR A 702 46.85 -0.22 -31.08
N TYR A 703 45.54 0.07 -31.07
CA TYR A 703 44.39 -0.71 -30.57
C TYR A 703 43.89 -1.81 -31.48
N LYS A 704 44.09 -3.04 -31.02
CA LYS A 704 43.71 -4.26 -31.72
C LYS A 704 43.24 -5.34 -30.72
N ASP A 705 42.31 -6.20 -31.13
CA ASP A 705 41.95 -7.42 -30.40
C ASP A 705 43.09 -8.47 -30.43
N ARG A 706 42.84 -9.68 -29.90
CA ARG A 706 43.79 -10.81 -29.81
C ARG A 706 44.51 -11.17 -31.13
N ASP A 707 43.96 -10.80 -32.29
CA ASP A 707 44.48 -11.15 -33.63
C ASP A 707 44.94 -9.93 -34.43
N GLY A 708 44.92 -8.73 -33.86
CA GLY A 708 45.31 -7.53 -34.58
C GLY A 708 44.14 -6.76 -35.22
N LYS A 709 42.88 -7.02 -34.84
CA LYS A 709 41.67 -6.48 -35.49
C LYS A 709 41.04 -5.31 -34.73
N LYS A 710 40.32 -4.46 -35.46
CA LYS A 710 39.59 -3.28 -34.95
C LYS A 710 38.55 -3.70 -33.90
N ILE A 711 38.29 -2.87 -32.88
CA ILE A 711 37.11 -3.04 -32.00
C ILE A 711 35.85 -3.03 -32.89
N LEU A 712 35.07 -4.11 -32.80
CA LEU A 712 33.81 -4.28 -33.53
C LEU A 712 32.65 -4.33 -32.54
N TRP A 713 31.43 -4.14 -33.04
CA TRP A 713 30.22 -4.46 -32.28
C TRP A 713 30.23 -5.93 -31.88
N ALA A 714 30.15 -6.24 -30.59
CA ALA A 714 30.25 -7.61 -30.10
C ALA A 714 29.32 -7.86 -28.91
N PRO A 715 28.00 -7.98 -29.12
CA PRO A 715 27.06 -8.12 -28.02
C PRO A 715 27.27 -9.40 -27.21
N ALA A 716 27.19 -9.27 -25.88
CA ALA A 716 27.05 -10.41 -24.99
C ALA A 716 25.63 -10.99 -25.06
N ALA A 717 24.62 -10.14 -25.22
CA ALA A 717 23.24 -10.57 -25.37
C ALA A 717 22.44 -9.70 -26.34
N LEU A 718 21.49 -10.32 -27.04
CA LEU A 718 20.38 -9.70 -27.75
C LEU A 718 19.05 -10.12 -27.12
N VAL A 719 18.18 -9.15 -26.83
CA VAL A 719 16.87 -9.38 -26.22
C VAL A 719 15.78 -8.65 -27.03
N GLU A 720 14.79 -9.40 -27.53
CA GLU A 720 13.70 -8.88 -28.38
C GLU A 720 12.29 -9.34 -27.95
N GLY A 721 12.19 -10.45 -27.22
CA GLY A 721 10.90 -11.01 -26.78
C GLY A 721 10.25 -10.21 -25.66
N ASP A 722 8.94 -10.02 -25.71
CA ASP A 722 8.22 -9.22 -24.71
C ASP A 722 8.15 -9.93 -23.34
N LYS A 723 8.26 -9.17 -22.25
CA LYS A 723 8.28 -9.68 -20.87
C LYS A 723 9.49 -10.57 -20.56
N ALA A 724 10.68 -10.18 -21.01
CA ALA A 724 11.93 -10.80 -20.60
C ALA A 724 12.41 -10.23 -19.25
N SER A 725 12.92 -11.07 -18.35
CA SER A 725 13.46 -10.63 -17.06
C SER A 725 14.79 -11.28 -16.70
N PHE A 726 15.71 -10.51 -16.14
CA PHE A 726 17.05 -10.95 -15.78
C PHE A 726 17.33 -10.59 -14.31
N TYR A 727 17.67 -11.60 -13.50
CA TYR A 727 17.91 -11.44 -12.06
C TYR A 727 19.29 -11.94 -11.69
N ASP A 728 20.14 -11.08 -11.13
CA ASP A 728 21.50 -11.46 -10.73
C ASP A 728 22.32 -12.05 -11.89
N CYS A 729 22.09 -11.54 -13.11
CA CYS A 729 22.86 -11.90 -14.30
C CYS A 729 24.03 -10.94 -14.54
N ALA A 730 25.01 -11.36 -15.35
CA ALA A 730 26.06 -10.46 -15.83
C ALA A 730 26.14 -10.44 -17.37
N PHE A 731 26.41 -9.26 -17.92
CA PHE A 731 26.62 -9.02 -19.35
C PHE A 731 27.97 -8.34 -19.53
N ILE A 732 28.88 -8.99 -20.25
CA ILE A 732 30.28 -8.55 -20.32
C ILE A 732 30.75 -8.53 -21.77
N SER A 733 31.09 -7.34 -22.25
CA SER A 733 31.76 -7.07 -23.54
C SER A 733 32.36 -5.66 -23.50
N VAL A 734 32.64 -5.06 -24.66
CA VAL A 734 33.27 -3.73 -24.79
C VAL A 734 32.38 -2.76 -25.56
N GLN A 735 32.11 -3.04 -26.83
CA GLN A 735 31.19 -2.24 -27.65
C GLN A 735 29.90 -3.02 -27.84
N ASP A 736 28.77 -2.36 -27.58
CA ASP A 736 27.42 -2.90 -27.77
C ASP A 736 27.12 -4.13 -26.90
N THR A 737 27.56 -4.14 -25.64
CA THR A 737 27.46 -5.29 -24.72
C THR A 737 26.06 -5.90 -24.64
N LEU A 738 25.04 -5.08 -24.43
CA LEU A 738 23.65 -5.50 -24.32
C LEU A 738 22.82 -4.85 -25.41
N PHE A 739 22.44 -5.65 -26.40
CA PHE A 739 21.47 -5.26 -27.42
C PHE A 739 20.05 -5.48 -26.89
N ASP A 740 19.55 -4.45 -26.23
CA ASP A 740 18.22 -4.37 -25.65
C ASP A 740 17.21 -3.89 -26.72
N ALA A 741 16.90 -4.79 -27.65
CA ALA A 741 16.42 -4.45 -28.99
C ALA A 741 14.95 -3.99 -29.03
N LEU A 742 14.03 -4.77 -28.48
CA LEU A 742 12.58 -4.55 -28.55
C LEU A 742 11.87 -5.30 -27.43
N GLY A 743 10.72 -4.82 -26.95
CA GLY A 743 9.91 -5.49 -25.92
C GLY A 743 10.02 -4.82 -24.55
N ARG A 744 9.29 -5.36 -23.57
CA ARG A 744 9.34 -4.88 -22.18
C ARG A 744 10.29 -5.74 -21.36
N HIS A 745 11.39 -5.17 -20.88
CA HIS A 745 12.41 -5.92 -20.17
C HIS A 745 12.67 -5.38 -18.76
N TYR A 746 13.03 -6.29 -17.86
CA TYR A 746 13.37 -5.97 -16.48
C TYR A 746 14.70 -6.59 -16.08
N PHE A 747 15.63 -5.76 -15.62
CA PHE A 747 16.96 -6.17 -15.15
C PHE A 747 17.11 -5.78 -13.69
N GLN A 748 17.31 -6.75 -12.80
CA GLN A 748 17.45 -6.51 -11.37
C GLN A 748 18.74 -7.10 -10.81
N ASN A 749 19.48 -6.27 -10.08
CA ASN A 749 20.74 -6.69 -9.42
C ASN A 749 21.76 -7.27 -10.43
N CYS A 750 21.72 -6.82 -11.68
CA CYS A 750 22.63 -7.28 -12.73
C CYS A 750 23.95 -6.52 -12.71
N TYR A 751 24.99 -7.15 -13.26
CA TYR A 751 26.27 -6.52 -13.56
C TYR A 751 26.40 -6.32 -15.07
N ILE A 752 26.60 -5.09 -15.53
CA ILE A 752 26.73 -4.78 -16.96
C ILE A 752 28.04 -4.03 -17.16
N GLU A 753 28.93 -4.61 -17.97
CA GLU A 753 30.27 -4.09 -18.24
C GLU A 753 30.44 -3.78 -19.73
N GLY A 754 30.96 -2.59 -20.02
CA GLY A 754 31.36 -2.20 -21.36
C GLY A 754 31.88 -0.78 -21.42
N ALA A 755 32.11 -0.31 -22.64
CA ALA A 755 32.79 0.96 -22.91
C ALA A 755 32.03 1.84 -23.90
N ILE A 756 31.61 1.32 -25.06
CA ILE A 756 30.93 2.11 -26.11
C ILE A 756 29.51 1.56 -26.28
N ASP A 757 28.51 2.42 -26.10
CA ASP A 757 27.09 2.12 -26.28
C ASP A 757 26.69 0.79 -25.64
N PHE A 758 27.22 0.50 -24.45
CA PHE A 758 27.20 -0.87 -23.96
C PHE A 758 25.80 -1.32 -23.54
N ILE A 759 24.82 -0.41 -23.47
CA ILE A 759 23.38 -0.70 -23.48
C ILE A 759 22.75 0.07 -24.63
N PHE A 760 22.25 -0.61 -25.65
CA PHE A 760 21.69 0.03 -26.85
C PHE A 760 20.50 -0.73 -27.42
N GLY A 761 19.65 -0.04 -28.19
CA GLY A 761 18.43 -0.60 -28.76
C GLY A 761 17.17 0.24 -28.50
N ASP A 762 15.99 -0.32 -28.76
CA ASP A 762 14.69 0.39 -28.74
C ASP A 762 13.67 -0.27 -27.81
N ALA A 763 14.13 -1.07 -26.84
CA ALA A 763 13.24 -1.68 -25.85
C ALA A 763 12.65 -0.66 -24.86
N GLN A 764 11.59 -1.07 -24.17
CA GLN A 764 11.04 -0.40 -23.00
C GLN A 764 11.56 -1.12 -21.76
N SER A 765 12.67 -0.62 -21.19
CA SER A 765 13.44 -1.40 -20.23
C SER A 765 13.70 -0.67 -18.92
N PHE A 766 13.65 -1.44 -17.84
CA PHE A 766 13.87 -0.96 -16.48
C PHE A 766 15.03 -1.71 -15.83
N TYR A 767 16.06 -0.95 -15.45
CA TYR A 767 17.29 -1.42 -14.83
C TYR A 767 17.31 -1.00 -13.37
N GLN A 768 17.17 -1.95 -12.45
CA GLN A 768 17.01 -1.71 -11.02
C GLN A 768 18.17 -2.29 -10.20
N LYS A 769 18.81 -1.44 -9.39
CA LYS A 769 19.89 -1.85 -8.48
C LYS A 769 21.04 -2.60 -9.19
N CYS A 770 21.23 -2.35 -10.48
CA CYS A 770 22.33 -2.90 -11.27
C CYS A 770 23.63 -2.13 -10.98
N ASN A 771 24.74 -2.80 -11.23
CA ASN A 771 26.07 -2.20 -11.25
C ASN A 771 26.51 -2.04 -12.70
N LEU A 772 26.65 -0.79 -13.14
CA LEU A 772 27.06 -0.41 -14.48
C LEU A 772 28.55 -0.05 -14.43
N PHE A 773 29.38 -0.88 -15.04
CA PHE A 773 30.83 -0.73 -15.01
C PHE A 773 31.36 -0.23 -16.37
N ALA A 774 31.73 1.05 -16.42
CA ALA A 774 32.30 1.68 -17.60
C ALA A 774 33.80 1.35 -17.71
N ASP A 775 34.14 0.30 -18.46
CA ASP A 775 35.52 -0.18 -18.60
C ASP A 775 36.25 0.48 -19.78
N THR A 776 36.50 1.79 -19.68
CA THR A 776 37.16 2.53 -20.77
C THR A 776 38.67 2.32 -20.82
N ALA A 777 39.28 1.63 -19.85
CA ALA A 777 40.66 1.14 -19.97
C ALA A 777 40.82 0.16 -21.15
N LEU A 778 39.71 -0.41 -21.63
CA LEU A 778 39.68 -1.23 -22.85
C LEU A 778 39.72 -0.39 -24.14
N LEU A 779 39.70 0.95 -24.05
CA LEU A 779 39.68 1.90 -25.18
C LEU A 779 41.06 2.53 -25.48
N GLY A 780 41.13 3.05 -26.72
CA GLY A 780 42.19 3.81 -27.43
C GLY A 780 43.11 4.80 -26.67
N PRO A 781 44.29 5.21 -27.22
CA PRO A 781 44.49 6.64 -27.44
C PRO A 781 43.50 7.36 -28.32
N GLY A 782 42.86 6.67 -29.25
CA GLY A 782 41.95 7.30 -30.22
C GLY A 782 40.58 7.70 -29.65
N GLN A 783 40.20 7.16 -28.48
CA GLN A 783 38.90 7.42 -27.87
C GLN A 783 39.06 7.53 -26.36
N SER A 784 38.90 8.74 -25.85
CA SER A 784 39.22 9.08 -24.47
C SER A 784 38.09 8.82 -23.48
N TYR A 785 36.87 8.47 -23.93
CA TYR A 785 35.71 8.21 -23.07
C TYR A 785 34.66 7.30 -23.72
N GLY A 786 33.79 6.73 -22.87
CA GLY A 786 32.71 5.80 -23.24
C GLY A 786 31.29 6.38 -23.19
N TYR A 787 30.31 5.53 -23.47
CA TYR A 787 28.88 5.83 -23.38
C TYR A 787 28.12 4.65 -22.77
N ILE A 788 27.34 4.90 -21.72
CA ILE A 788 26.55 3.86 -21.05
C ILE A 788 25.36 3.46 -21.91
N ALA A 789 24.53 4.43 -22.31
CA ALA A 789 23.28 4.17 -23.03
C ALA A 789 23.26 4.78 -24.44
N ALA A 790 22.71 4.04 -25.40
CA ALA A 790 22.42 4.51 -26.76
C ALA A 790 21.00 4.08 -27.17
N GLN A 791 20.00 4.85 -26.71
CA GLN A 791 18.59 4.48 -26.85
C GLN A 791 18.01 4.90 -28.22
N GLY A 792 17.24 4.01 -28.83
CA GLY A 792 16.87 4.02 -30.25
C GLY A 792 15.44 4.45 -30.59
N ARG A 793 14.79 5.26 -29.75
CA ARG A 793 13.42 5.72 -30.01
C ARG A 793 13.33 6.64 -31.22
N LYS A 794 12.42 6.33 -32.14
CA LYS A 794 12.31 6.98 -33.46
C LYS A 794 11.29 8.09 -33.53
N ASN A 795 10.26 8.06 -32.69
CA ASN A 795 9.21 9.09 -32.68
C ASN A 795 8.59 9.29 -31.28
N GLN A 796 7.88 10.40 -31.11
CA GLN A 796 7.25 10.79 -29.83
C GLN A 796 6.11 9.86 -29.39
N SER A 797 5.52 9.06 -30.28
CA SER A 797 4.43 8.15 -29.91
C SER A 797 4.90 6.82 -29.33
N GLU A 798 6.15 6.43 -29.59
CA GLU A 798 6.73 5.18 -29.07
C GLU A 798 6.87 5.22 -27.54
N SER A 799 6.54 4.10 -26.88
CA SER A 799 6.67 3.92 -25.43
C SER A 799 8.06 3.45 -25.00
N SER A 800 8.98 3.18 -25.93
CA SER A 800 10.34 2.70 -25.67
C SER A 800 11.19 3.71 -24.89
N GLY A 801 12.20 3.22 -24.17
CA GLY A 801 13.06 4.05 -23.34
C GLY A 801 13.73 3.24 -22.24
N TYR A 802 14.80 3.81 -21.69
CA TYR A 802 15.56 3.18 -20.60
C TYR A 802 15.40 3.94 -19.30
N VAL A 803 15.07 3.21 -18.23
CA VAL A 803 15.01 3.75 -16.88
C VAL A 803 16.02 3.02 -16.00
N PHE A 804 16.93 3.78 -15.40
CA PHE A 804 17.93 3.32 -14.46
C PHE A 804 17.56 3.77 -13.04
N PHE A 805 17.00 2.88 -12.23
CA PHE A 805 16.57 3.14 -10.86
C PHE A 805 17.52 2.55 -9.79
N GLY A 806 18.08 3.40 -8.94
CA GLY A 806 18.86 2.94 -7.78
C GLY A 806 20.15 2.21 -8.15
N ASN A 807 20.71 2.49 -9.33
CA ASN A 807 21.91 1.81 -9.83
C ASN A 807 23.19 2.41 -9.25
N THR A 808 24.31 1.73 -9.49
CA THR A 808 25.65 2.23 -9.23
C THR A 808 26.42 2.32 -10.54
N ILE A 809 26.96 3.50 -10.86
CA ILE A 809 27.87 3.73 -11.97
C ILE A 809 29.28 3.88 -11.42
N LYS A 810 30.18 2.99 -11.86
CA LYS A 810 31.62 2.99 -11.59
C LYS A 810 32.35 2.60 -12.87
N GLY A 811 33.68 2.69 -12.89
CA GLY A 811 34.43 2.32 -14.09
C GLY A 811 35.93 2.49 -13.93
N SER A 812 36.67 2.07 -14.94
CA SER A 812 38.13 2.22 -15.05
C SER A 812 38.55 3.54 -15.71
N GLY A 813 37.61 4.28 -16.29
CA GLY A 813 37.86 5.60 -16.84
C GLY A 813 36.60 6.34 -17.30
N PRO A 814 36.76 7.49 -17.95
CA PRO A 814 35.70 8.48 -18.13
C PRO A 814 34.60 8.02 -19.10
N THR A 815 33.34 8.37 -18.80
CA THR A 815 32.18 7.99 -19.58
C THR A 815 31.10 9.06 -19.57
N LEU A 816 30.26 9.07 -20.60
CA LEU A 816 29.00 9.80 -20.63
C LEU A 816 27.84 8.85 -20.28
N LEU A 817 26.78 9.41 -19.69
CA LEU A 817 25.56 8.69 -19.33
C LEU A 817 24.85 8.11 -20.55
N GLY A 818 25.00 8.75 -21.70
CA GLY A 818 24.57 8.16 -22.96
C GLY A 818 24.66 9.13 -24.13
N ARG A 819 24.32 8.61 -25.30
CA ARG A 819 24.18 9.38 -26.53
C ARG A 819 22.93 9.03 -27.31
N ALA A 820 22.43 9.97 -28.11
CA ALA A 820 21.19 9.79 -28.83
C ALA A 820 21.36 8.92 -30.08
N TYR A 821 21.01 7.63 -30.01
CA TYR A 821 21.09 6.71 -31.15
C TYR A 821 20.06 7.05 -32.23
N ARG A 822 18.91 7.62 -31.84
CA ARG A 822 17.80 8.03 -32.73
C ARG A 822 17.21 9.39 -32.30
N PRO A 823 16.39 10.06 -33.14
CA PRO A 823 15.99 11.46 -32.91
C PRO A 823 15.19 11.70 -31.62
N TYR A 824 14.48 10.69 -31.11
CA TYR A 824 13.61 10.82 -29.92
C TYR A 824 14.14 10.03 -28.71
N SER A 825 15.46 9.80 -28.68
CA SER A 825 16.15 8.99 -27.66
C SER A 825 15.68 9.34 -26.25
N ARG A 826 15.35 8.33 -25.44
CA ARG A 826 14.78 8.52 -24.11
C ARG A 826 15.47 7.70 -23.04
N VAL A 827 16.14 8.37 -22.09
CA VAL A 827 16.88 7.74 -20.99
C VAL A 827 16.69 8.54 -19.69
N LEU A 828 16.39 7.85 -18.59
CA LEU A 828 16.30 8.41 -17.25
C LEU A 828 17.24 7.68 -16.28
N PHE A 829 18.10 8.42 -15.59
CA PHE A 829 18.78 7.97 -14.38
C PHE A 829 18.07 8.55 -13.15
N TYR A 830 17.58 7.67 -12.26
CA TYR A 830 16.87 8.07 -11.04
C TYR A 830 17.50 7.42 -9.80
N LYS A 831 17.78 8.22 -8.76
CA LYS A 831 18.43 7.75 -7.51
C LYS A 831 19.69 6.90 -7.74
N THR A 832 20.43 7.18 -8.81
CA THR A 832 21.61 6.42 -9.20
C THR A 832 22.86 7.06 -8.62
N TYR A 833 23.74 6.25 -8.02
CA TYR A 833 25.06 6.70 -7.60
C TYR A 833 25.97 6.82 -8.82
N MET A 834 26.63 7.96 -8.98
CA MET A 834 27.58 8.25 -10.06
C MET A 834 28.95 8.57 -9.47
N SER A 835 29.94 7.70 -9.71
CA SER A 835 31.33 8.06 -9.39
C SER A 835 31.86 9.13 -10.37
N ASP A 836 33.06 9.63 -10.09
CA ASP A 836 33.78 10.66 -10.84
C ASP A 836 34.20 10.25 -12.26
N VAL A 837 33.89 9.01 -12.65
CA VAL A 837 34.01 8.53 -14.03
C VAL A 837 33.00 9.20 -14.96
N VAL A 838 31.87 9.71 -14.44
CA VAL A 838 30.88 10.41 -15.27
C VAL A 838 31.39 11.82 -15.60
N LEU A 839 31.62 12.07 -16.89
CA LEU A 839 32.16 13.35 -17.34
C LEU A 839 31.14 14.49 -17.17
N PRO A 840 31.59 15.73 -16.88
CA PRO A 840 30.71 16.86 -16.64
C PRO A 840 29.65 17.14 -17.73
N PRO A 841 29.93 17.00 -19.06
CA PRO A 841 28.91 17.15 -20.10
C PRO A 841 27.71 16.21 -19.95
N GLY A 842 27.92 15.02 -19.39
CA GLY A 842 26.92 13.99 -19.10
C GLY A 842 26.35 13.28 -20.33
N TRP A 843 25.96 14.01 -21.37
CA TRP A 843 25.20 13.50 -22.52
C TRP A 843 25.74 14.00 -23.85
N ASP A 844 25.50 13.24 -24.91
CA ASP A 844 25.87 13.57 -26.29
C ASP A 844 24.66 13.42 -27.25
N ALA A 845 24.31 14.47 -27.99
CA ALA A 845 23.24 14.43 -28.99
C ALA A 845 23.64 13.64 -30.26
N TRP A 846 24.90 13.23 -30.37
CA TRP A 846 25.48 12.49 -31.49
C TRP A 846 25.23 13.21 -32.82
N ASN A 847 24.51 12.58 -33.76
CA ASN A 847 24.19 13.16 -35.06
C ASN A 847 22.93 14.05 -35.07
N TYR A 848 22.30 14.25 -33.90
CA TYR A 848 21.05 15.00 -33.74
C TYR A 848 21.26 16.37 -33.10
N VAL A 849 22.47 16.92 -33.21
CA VAL A 849 22.77 18.31 -32.89
C VAL A 849 21.83 19.21 -33.70
N SER A 850 21.22 20.22 -33.07
CA SER A 850 20.12 21.06 -33.59
C SER A 850 18.71 20.45 -33.58
N SER A 851 18.55 19.19 -33.16
CA SER A 851 17.24 18.53 -32.96
C SER A 851 17.03 18.10 -31.50
N GLU A 852 17.73 18.74 -30.56
CA GLU A 852 17.82 18.25 -29.18
C GLU A 852 16.54 18.44 -28.38
N LYS A 853 15.63 19.28 -28.89
CA LYS A 853 14.27 19.44 -28.35
C LYS A 853 13.47 18.12 -28.36
N ASP A 854 13.82 17.18 -29.22
CA ASP A 854 13.11 15.91 -29.40
C ASP A 854 13.73 14.78 -28.54
N ILE A 855 14.93 15.01 -27.98
CA ILE A 855 15.67 14.08 -27.11
C ILE A 855 15.21 14.27 -25.65
N SER A 856 15.10 13.15 -24.92
CA SER A 856 14.60 13.08 -23.54
C SER A 856 15.62 12.41 -22.62
N PHE A 857 16.64 13.18 -22.19
CA PHE A 857 17.68 12.71 -21.26
C PHE A 857 17.51 13.35 -19.89
N TYR A 858 17.42 12.52 -18.85
CA TYR A 858 17.09 12.97 -17.50
C TYR A 858 17.99 12.34 -16.44
N GLU A 859 18.33 13.15 -15.44
CA GLU A 859 19.02 12.75 -14.21
C GLU A 859 18.26 13.33 -13.02
N GLU A 860 17.73 12.47 -12.15
CA GLU A 860 16.89 12.89 -11.04
C GLU A 860 17.28 12.18 -9.74
N MET A 861 17.42 12.95 -8.66
CA MET A 861 17.93 12.46 -7.35
C MET A 861 19.23 11.63 -7.44
N CYS A 862 20.03 11.79 -8.49
CA CYS A 862 21.32 11.12 -8.61
C CYS A 862 22.33 11.78 -7.66
N PHE A 863 23.25 10.98 -7.14
CA PHE A 863 24.18 11.40 -6.10
C PHE A 863 25.58 10.81 -6.34
N GLY A 864 26.59 11.34 -5.64
CA GLY A 864 27.99 11.01 -5.88
C GLY A 864 28.70 12.04 -6.77
N PRO A 865 30.04 12.00 -6.85
CA PRO A 865 30.84 13.05 -7.48
C PRO A 865 30.53 13.29 -8.97
N GLY A 866 30.14 12.25 -9.71
CA GLY A 866 29.76 12.36 -11.13
C GLY A 866 28.39 12.98 -11.39
N SER A 867 27.57 13.17 -10.35
CA SER A 867 26.18 13.68 -10.47
C SER A 867 26.07 15.21 -10.58
N ASN A 868 27.20 15.93 -10.55
CA ASN A 868 27.21 17.39 -10.61
C ASN A 868 26.71 17.90 -11.99
N LYS A 869 25.55 18.57 -11.99
CA LYS A 869 24.88 19.02 -13.21
C LYS A 869 25.35 20.38 -13.76
N SER A 870 26.20 21.11 -13.02
CA SER A 870 26.57 22.51 -13.34
C SER A 870 27.21 22.74 -14.70
N LYS A 871 27.75 21.68 -15.32
CA LYS A 871 28.40 21.71 -16.65
C LYS A 871 27.76 20.73 -17.64
N ARG A 872 26.54 20.26 -17.38
CA ARG A 872 25.83 19.34 -18.28
C ARG A 872 25.51 20.05 -19.60
N ASN A 873 25.57 19.30 -20.69
CA ASN A 873 25.04 19.79 -21.96
C ASN A 873 23.53 20.02 -21.82
N SER A 874 23.07 21.20 -22.24
CA SER A 874 21.68 21.64 -22.08
C SER A 874 20.79 21.01 -23.16
N TYR A 875 20.36 19.77 -22.93
CA TYR A 875 19.33 19.12 -23.73
C TYR A 875 18.09 18.97 -22.84
N ASN A 876 17.05 19.78 -23.11
CA ASN A 876 15.82 19.89 -22.31
C ASN A 876 16.02 19.71 -20.79
N LEU A 877 16.99 20.44 -20.23
CA LEU A 877 17.03 20.70 -18.80
C LEU A 877 15.87 21.66 -18.51
N MET A 878 14.78 21.17 -17.91
CA MET A 878 13.79 22.06 -17.31
C MET A 878 14.48 22.89 -16.23
N GLY A 879 14.85 24.10 -16.61
CA GLY A 879 15.40 25.14 -15.77
C GLY A 879 15.27 26.46 -16.52
N SER A 880 14.28 27.26 -16.15
CA SER A 880 13.96 28.62 -16.65
C SER A 880 13.18 28.73 -17.97
N LYS A 881 11.88 28.39 -17.93
CA LYS A 881 10.75 29.27 -18.35
C LYS A 881 9.45 28.49 -18.17
N SER A 882 8.52 29.13 -17.49
CA SER A 882 7.23 28.60 -17.07
C SER A 882 6.27 28.44 -18.25
N GLU A 883 6.23 27.24 -18.82
CA GLU A 883 4.97 26.62 -19.26
C GLU A 883 4.88 25.27 -18.53
N VAL A 884 3.85 25.10 -17.70
CA VAL A 884 3.57 23.82 -17.04
C VAL A 884 3.26 22.82 -18.16
N THR A 885 4.20 21.94 -18.45
CA THR A 885 4.02 20.84 -19.40
C THR A 885 3.60 19.59 -18.61
N PRO A 886 2.54 18.87 -19.02
CA PRO A 886 2.11 17.66 -18.35
C PRO A 886 3.22 16.61 -18.20
N ALA A 887 3.39 16.07 -17.00
CA ALA A 887 4.41 15.06 -16.70
C ALA A 887 3.77 13.87 -15.98
N LEU A 888 3.27 12.92 -16.78
CA LEU A 888 2.63 11.70 -16.29
C LEU A 888 3.61 10.80 -15.55
N ALA A 889 3.26 10.44 -14.32
CA ALA A 889 3.94 9.40 -13.55
C ALA A 889 3.59 7.99 -14.04
N ALA A 890 2.36 7.76 -14.52
CA ALA A 890 1.96 6.51 -15.13
C ALA A 890 0.83 6.68 -16.16
N ARG A 891 0.84 5.81 -17.18
CA ARG A 891 -0.22 5.69 -18.18
C ARG A 891 -0.63 4.22 -18.31
N ILE A 892 -1.89 3.91 -18.03
CA ILE A 892 -2.38 2.53 -17.86
C ILE A 892 -3.46 2.23 -18.90
N TYR A 893 -3.16 1.29 -19.80
CA TYR A 893 -4.06 0.83 -20.87
C TYR A 893 -4.57 -0.61 -20.66
N GLY A 894 -3.99 -1.35 -19.71
CA GLY A 894 -4.16 -2.79 -19.62
C GLY A 894 -5.38 -3.19 -18.79
N ASP A 895 -6.36 -3.86 -19.38
CA ASP A 895 -7.50 -4.39 -18.64
C ASP A 895 -7.09 -5.44 -17.57
N LYS A 896 -7.76 -5.41 -16.41
CA LYS A 896 -7.47 -6.22 -15.21
C LYS A 896 -6.07 -6.00 -14.61
N SER A 897 -5.55 -4.78 -14.68
CA SER A 897 -4.27 -4.44 -14.05
C SER A 897 -4.45 -4.15 -12.56
N ALA A 898 -3.52 -4.62 -11.73
CA ALA A 898 -3.54 -4.36 -10.29
C ALA A 898 -2.20 -3.79 -9.80
N PHE A 899 -2.28 -2.82 -8.90
CA PHE A 899 -1.15 -2.07 -8.35
C PHE A 899 -1.23 -2.11 -6.82
N PHE A 900 -0.13 -2.48 -6.17
CA PHE A 900 -0.07 -2.65 -4.72
C PHE A 900 1.14 -1.90 -4.16
N ASP A 901 0.96 -1.18 -3.05
CA ASP A 901 2.03 -0.57 -2.24
C ASP A 901 3.00 0.31 -3.06
N CYS A 902 2.48 1.05 -4.05
CA CYS A 902 3.29 1.81 -5.01
C CYS A 902 2.93 3.29 -5.06
N GLY A 903 3.87 4.13 -5.48
CA GLY A 903 3.73 5.60 -5.50
C GLY A 903 3.74 6.20 -6.91
N PHE A 904 2.77 7.05 -7.22
CA PHE A 904 2.65 7.85 -8.44
C PHE A 904 2.79 9.32 -8.05
N ARG A 905 3.79 10.05 -8.58
CA ARG A 905 4.05 11.43 -8.17
C ARG A 905 4.24 12.34 -9.38
N GLY A 906 3.46 13.41 -9.43
CA GLY A 906 3.49 14.40 -10.50
C GLY A 906 2.85 15.70 -10.03
N VAL A 907 2.51 16.59 -10.97
CA VAL A 907 1.86 17.88 -10.68
C VAL A 907 0.56 17.96 -11.47
N GLN A 908 0.64 18.08 -12.80
CA GLN A 908 -0.51 17.95 -13.68
C GLN A 908 -0.46 16.59 -14.37
N ASP A 909 -1.63 15.94 -14.50
CA ASP A 909 -1.76 14.68 -15.22
C ASP A 909 -0.90 13.54 -14.62
N THR A 910 -0.80 13.41 -13.29
CA THR A 910 0.08 12.41 -12.64
C THR A 910 -0.21 10.96 -13.07
N LEU A 911 -1.47 10.53 -13.07
CA LEU A 911 -1.89 9.16 -13.33
C LEU A 911 -2.92 9.17 -14.46
N TRP A 912 -2.48 8.81 -15.66
CA TRP A 912 -3.38 8.59 -16.78
C TRP A 912 -3.92 7.17 -16.75
N ASP A 913 -5.04 7.03 -16.09
CA ASP A 913 -5.83 5.84 -15.98
C ASP A 913 -6.71 5.63 -17.23
N VAL A 914 -6.05 5.27 -18.34
CA VAL A 914 -6.56 5.49 -19.70
C VAL A 914 -7.83 4.69 -20.00
N THR A 915 -7.79 3.37 -19.85
CA THR A 915 -8.89 2.45 -20.20
C THR A 915 -8.61 1.05 -19.65
N GLY A 916 -9.66 0.27 -19.39
CA GLY A 916 -9.57 -1.07 -18.78
C GLY A 916 -10.05 -1.08 -17.32
N ARG A 917 -10.10 -2.27 -16.70
CA ARG A 917 -10.42 -2.43 -15.28
C ARG A 917 -9.16 -2.42 -14.45
N HIS A 918 -9.00 -1.48 -13.53
CA HIS A 918 -7.80 -1.41 -12.71
C HIS A 918 -8.12 -1.45 -11.21
N TYR A 919 -7.17 -1.95 -10.44
CA TYR A 919 -7.29 -2.05 -9.00
C TYR A 919 -6.01 -1.55 -8.33
N PHE A 920 -6.10 -0.54 -7.50
CA PHE A 920 -4.99 0.04 -6.75
C PHE A 920 -5.24 -0.24 -5.27
N SER A 921 -4.25 -0.74 -4.55
CA SER A 921 -4.36 -1.07 -3.12
C SER A 921 -3.16 -0.54 -2.37
N ASN A 922 -3.37 0.24 -1.32
CA ASN A 922 -2.31 0.85 -0.49
C ASN A 922 -1.31 1.69 -1.31
N CYS A 923 -1.76 2.30 -2.40
CA CYS A 923 -0.90 3.12 -3.25
C CYS A 923 -0.78 4.55 -2.71
N TYR A 924 0.16 5.33 -3.21
CA TYR A 924 0.31 6.76 -2.94
C TYR A 924 0.22 7.51 -4.27
N ILE A 925 -0.65 8.51 -4.40
CA ILE A 925 -0.80 9.30 -5.62
C ILE A 925 -0.69 10.79 -5.27
N GLU A 926 0.27 11.50 -5.85
CA GLU A 926 0.55 12.91 -5.56
C GLU A 926 0.39 13.78 -6.82
N GLY A 927 -0.35 14.88 -6.69
CA GLY A 927 -0.50 15.86 -7.78
C GLY A 927 -1.28 17.11 -7.38
N ALA A 928 -1.40 18.05 -8.31
CA ALA A 928 -2.00 19.36 -8.11
C ALA A 928 -3.17 19.67 -9.07
N VAL A 929 -3.15 19.20 -10.33
CA VAL A 929 -4.18 19.50 -11.33
C VAL A 929 -4.50 18.26 -12.17
N ASP A 930 -5.76 17.85 -12.24
CA ASP A 930 -6.27 16.74 -13.08
C ASP A 930 -5.44 15.45 -12.98
N PHE A 931 -4.91 15.18 -11.78
CA PHE A 931 -3.76 14.31 -11.66
C PHE A 931 -4.11 12.81 -11.56
N ILE A 932 -5.39 12.45 -11.60
CA ILE A 932 -5.89 11.09 -11.90
C ILE A 932 -6.93 11.22 -13.01
N PHE A 933 -6.64 10.80 -14.23
CA PHE A 933 -7.48 11.12 -15.39
C PHE A 933 -7.56 9.99 -16.41
N GLY A 934 -8.61 9.94 -17.22
CA GLY A 934 -8.82 8.90 -18.24
C GLY A 934 -10.19 8.21 -18.18
N TYR A 935 -10.34 7.09 -18.89
CA TYR A 935 -11.61 6.39 -19.16
C TYR A 935 -11.70 5.02 -18.48
N ALA A 936 -10.74 4.64 -17.64
CA ALA A 936 -10.71 3.32 -17.01
C ALA A 936 -11.85 3.12 -15.98
N GLN A 937 -12.20 1.86 -15.75
CA GLN A 937 -13.05 1.41 -14.64
C GLN A 937 -12.14 0.99 -13.48
N SER A 938 -11.80 1.92 -12.60
CA SER A 938 -10.73 1.71 -11.65
C SER A 938 -11.19 1.80 -10.22
N TYR A 939 -10.59 0.97 -9.38
CA TYR A 939 -10.93 0.83 -7.98
C TYR A 939 -9.68 1.06 -7.12
N TYR A 940 -9.69 2.07 -6.27
CA TYR A 940 -8.56 2.55 -5.49
C TYR A 940 -8.82 2.30 -4.00
N GLN A 941 -8.38 1.15 -3.49
CA GLN A 941 -8.50 0.76 -2.09
C GLN A 941 -7.32 1.28 -1.25
N ASN A 942 -7.59 1.89 -0.10
CA ASN A 942 -6.59 2.38 0.87
C ASN A 942 -5.47 3.22 0.24
N THR A 943 -5.77 3.92 -0.86
CA THR A 943 -4.77 4.66 -1.64
C THR A 943 -4.70 6.11 -1.14
N LEU A 944 -3.54 6.52 -0.64
CA LEU A 944 -3.31 7.88 -0.15
C LEU A 944 -3.15 8.85 -1.32
N ILE A 945 -4.11 9.74 -1.49
CA ILE A 945 -4.09 10.79 -2.51
C ILE A 945 -3.61 12.09 -1.86
N ASN A 946 -2.43 12.57 -2.25
CA ASN A 946 -1.83 13.78 -1.72
C ASN A 946 -1.94 14.94 -2.72
N VAL A 947 -2.70 15.97 -2.36
CA VAL A 947 -2.92 17.16 -3.20
C VAL A 947 -1.88 18.23 -2.88
N THR A 948 -1.01 18.57 -3.84
CA THR A 948 0.14 19.48 -3.62
C THR A 948 -0.07 20.89 -4.19
N VAL A 949 -1.33 21.32 -4.37
CA VAL A 949 -1.71 22.65 -4.90
C VAL A 949 -0.96 23.81 -4.25
N GLY A 950 -0.56 23.69 -2.98
CA GLY A 950 0.18 24.72 -2.23
C GLY A 950 1.71 24.80 -2.45
N LYS A 951 2.33 23.94 -3.27
CA LYS A 951 3.78 24.01 -3.59
C LYS A 951 4.11 24.81 -4.85
N MET A 952 3.11 25.41 -5.51
CA MET A 952 3.29 26.23 -6.70
C MET A 952 3.26 27.74 -6.38
N MET A 953 4.16 28.47 -7.04
CA MET A 953 4.41 29.91 -6.91
C MET A 953 3.13 30.78 -6.99
N GLU A 954 3.20 31.96 -6.36
CA GLU A 954 2.17 33.00 -6.10
C GLU A 954 1.24 33.43 -7.26
N ASN A 955 1.32 32.86 -8.47
CA ASN A 955 0.65 33.37 -9.67
C ASN A 955 -0.23 32.36 -10.45
N VAL A 956 -0.55 31.19 -9.90
CA VAL A 956 -1.38 30.19 -10.61
C VAL A 956 -2.85 30.25 -10.17
N LYS A 957 -3.74 30.59 -11.11
CA LYS A 957 -5.17 30.89 -10.90
C LYS A 957 -6.11 29.69 -11.14
N TYR A 958 -5.59 28.45 -11.12
CA TYR A 958 -6.39 27.25 -11.43
C TYR A 958 -6.87 26.55 -10.15
N ILE A 959 -8.17 26.22 -10.13
CA ILE A 959 -8.75 25.27 -9.18
C ILE A 959 -8.32 23.87 -9.68
N GLY A 960 -7.48 23.17 -8.92
CA GLY A 960 -7.03 21.83 -9.29
C GLY A 960 -8.09 20.78 -8.97
N TYR A 961 -8.43 19.91 -9.93
CA TYR A 961 -9.27 18.74 -9.68
C TYR A 961 -8.39 17.52 -9.39
N ILE A 962 -8.84 16.65 -8.47
CA ILE A 962 -8.13 15.40 -8.18
C ILE A 962 -8.30 14.42 -9.33
N THR A 963 -9.51 14.36 -9.89
CA THR A 963 -9.87 13.45 -10.97
C THR A 963 -10.41 14.17 -12.21
N ALA A 964 -9.96 13.78 -13.40
CA ALA A 964 -10.53 14.21 -14.68
C ALA A 964 -10.97 12.99 -15.51
N GLN A 965 -12.16 12.48 -15.20
CA GLN A 965 -12.67 11.26 -15.83
C GLN A 965 -13.28 11.59 -17.21
N GLY A 966 -12.91 10.80 -18.22
CA GLY A 966 -13.17 11.08 -19.63
C GLY A 966 -14.57 10.71 -20.14
N ARG A 967 -15.57 10.45 -19.31
CA ARG A 967 -16.86 9.89 -19.74
C ARG A 967 -17.44 10.62 -20.94
N ALA A 968 -17.67 9.89 -22.03
CA ALA A 968 -18.28 10.47 -23.23
C ALA A 968 -19.82 10.34 -23.23
N SER A 969 -20.40 9.47 -22.40
CA SER A 969 -21.86 9.28 -22.30
C SER A 969 -22.30 8.60 -21.01
N GLU A 970 -23.60 8.69 -20.69
CA GLU A 970 -24.22 8.01 -19.54
C GLU A 970 -24.15 6.47 -19.57
N ASN A 971 -23.72 5.87 -20.69
CA ASN A 971 -23.58 4.43 -20.85
C ASN A 971 -22.11 3.95 -20.80
N ASP A 972 -21.15 4.86 -20.69
CA ASP A 972 -19.73 4.53 -20.61
C ASP A 972 -19.43 3.87 -19.25
N PRO A 973 -18.85 2.65 -19.22
CA PRO A 973 -18.57 1.89 -18.00
C PRO A 973 -17.33 2.41 -17.24
N GLY A 974 -16.58 3.37 -17.81
CA GLY A 974 -15.46 4.02 -17.14
C GLY A 974 -15.89 4.82 -15.90
N GLY A 975 -15.06 4.82 -14.87
CA GLY A 975 -15.29 5.49 -13.60
C GLY A 975 -14.20 5.14 -12.58
N PHE A 976 -13.86 6.10 -11.73
CA PHE A 976 -12.92 5.89 -10.62
C PHE A 976 -13.72 5.71 -9.33
N VAL A 977 -13.46 4.61 -8.62
CA VAL A 977 -14.06 4.27 -7.33
C VAL A 977 -12.93 4.26 -6.31
N PHE A 978 -13.07 4.99 -5.20
CA PHE A 978 -12.08 5.04 -4.13
C PHE A 978 -12.67 4.37 -2.88
N GLU A 979 -11.96 3.42 -2.28
CA GLU A 979 -12.32 2.66 -1.07
C GLU A 979 -11.21 2.83 -0.02
N GLY A 980 -11.53 2.76 1.28
CA GLY A 980 -10.58 3.03 2.37
C GLY A 980 -10.70 4.42 2.99
N GLY A 981 -11.93 4.93 3.07
CA GLY A 981 -12.27 6.27 3.53
C GLY A 981 -11.95 6.53 5.00
N ASN A 982 -11.35 7.70 5.21
CA ASN A 982 -11.10 8.49 6.43
C ASN A 982 -11.97 8.14 7.67
N THR A 983 -11.33 8.07 8.84
CA THR A 983 -11.98 7.87 10.15
C THR A 983 -11.42 8.84 11.20
N PHE A 984 -11.75 10.12 11.09
CA PHE A 984 -11.48 11.05 12.18
C PHE A 984 -12.46 10.80 13.35
N THR A 985 -11.99 10.95 14.58
CA THR A 985 -12.69 10.61 15.82
C THR A 985 -12.71 11.83 16.73
N TYR A 986 -13.87 12.50 16.80
CA TYR A 986 -14.13 13.62 17.72
C TYR A 986 -15.21 13.26 18.72
N ALA A 987 -14.98 13.56 20.00
CA ALA A 987 -15.91 13.21 21.06
C ALA A 987 -15.87 14.22 22.22
N GLU A 988 -17.04 14.40 22.83
CA GLU A 988 -17.24 15.13 24.09
C GLU A 988 -17.83 14.15 25.12
N VAL A 989 -17.19 14.01 26.28
CA VAL A 989 -17.60 13.03 27.31
C VAL A 989 -17.59 13.68 28.68
N HIS A 990 -18.74 13.66 29.36
CA HIS A 990 -18.91 14.25 30.71
C HIS A 990 -18.48 15.72 30.79
N CYS A 991 -18.62 16.47 29.70
CA CYS A 991 -18.40 17.92 29.68
C CYS A 991 -19.56 18.66 30.36
N GLU A 992 -19.26 19.82 30.94
CA GLU A 992 -20.23 20.64 31.68
C GLU A 992 -20.08 22.12 31.31
N GLY A 993 -21.07 22.95 31.69
CA GLY A 993 -21.10 24.38 31.36
C GLY A 993 -22.03 24.70 30.19
N ALA A 994 -22.27 25.99 29.94
CA ALA A 994 -23.27 26.44 28.96
C ALA A 994 -22.92 26.08 27.50
N GLY A 995 -21.64 25.91 27.17
CA GLY A 995 -21.19 25.48 25.85
C GLY A 995 -21.24 23.97 25.62
N SER A 996 -21.52 23.17 26.66
CA SER A 996 -21.53 21.70 26.60
C SER A 996 -22.83 21.09 26.06
N ASP A 997 -23.81 21.92 25.65
CA ASP A 997 -25.05 21.43 25.04
C ASP A 997 -24.76 20.78 23.68
N THR A 998 -24.90 19.46 23.61
CA THR A 998 -24.64 18.68 22.40
C THR A 998 -25.85 18.52 21.48
N SER A 999 -27.01 19.11 21.79
CA SER A 999 -28.27 18.87 21.08
C SER A 999 -28.24 19.24 19.59
N ASN A 1000 -27.37 20.18 19.21
CA ASN A 1000 -27.19 20.65 17.84
C ASN A 1000 -25.78 20.35 17.28
N ARG A 1001 -25.04 19.44 17.91
CA ARG A 1001 -23.72 19.01 17.40
C ARG A 1001 -23.86 18.31 16.07
N VAL A 1002 -22.78 18.36 15.29
CA VAL A 1002 -22.64 17.54 14.08
C VAL A 1002 -22.98 16.07 14.38
N SER A 1003 -23.74 15.45 13.48
CA SER A 1003 -24.27 14.09 13.68
C SER A 1003 -23.20 13.00 13.72
N TRP A 1004 -22.00 13.28 13.20
CA TRP A 1004 -20.87 12.36 13.15
C TRP A 1004 -19.96 12.42 14.39
N GLU A 1005 -20.25 13.29 15.36
CA GLU A 1005 -19.56 13.30 16.66
C GLU A 1005 -19.70 11.94 17.36
N LYS A 1006 -18.58 11.34 17.76
CA LYS A 1006 -18.55 10.04 18.43
C LYS A 1006 -19.03 10.17 19.87
N LYS A 1007 -19.91 9.25 20.28
CA LYS A 1007 -20.39 9.13 21.66
C LYS A 1007 -19.63 8.02 22.38
N LEU A 1008 -18.54 8.39 23.06
CA LEU A 1008 -17.72 7.45 23.82
C LEU A 1008 -18.30 7.20 25.21
N SER A 1009 -18.27 5.96 25.64
CA SER A 1009 -18.58 5.57 27.02
C SER A 1009 -17.38 5.80 27.96
N GLN A 1010 -17.68 5.91 29.26
CA GLN A 1010 -16.69 5.94 30.33
C GLN A 1010 -15.69 4.77 30.26
N SER A 1011 -16.17 3.58 29.87
CA SER A 1011 -15.33 2.39 29.75
C SER A 1011 -14.33 2.53 28.60
N GLU A 1012 -14.76 3.05 27.45
CA GLU A 1012 -13.91 3.24 26.28
C GLU A 1012 -12.83 4.28 26.55
N PHE A 1013 -13.17 5.36 27.25
CA PHE A 1013 -12.17 6.30 27.73
C PHE A 1013 -11.11 5.59 28.58
N ASN A 1014 -11.53 4.82 29.58
CA ASN A 1014 -10.60 4.16 30.50
C ASN A 1014 -9.68 3.16 29.78
N THR A 1015 -10.19 2.42 28.79
CA THR A 1015 -9.43 1.39 28.07
C THR A 1015 -8.57 1.92 26.94
N THR A 1016 -8.81 3.14 26.44
CA THR A 1016 -8.17 3.64 25.22
C THR A 1016 -7.48 4.99 25.42
N TYR A 1017 -8.15 5.92 26.10
CA TYR A 1017 -7.75 7.33 26.18
C TYR A 1017 -7.29 7.78 27.57
N SER A 1018 -7.30 6.89 28.58
CA SER A 1018 -6.80 7.22 29.92
C SER A 1018 -5.30 7.53 29.90
N LYS A 1019 -4.81 8.40 30.79
CA LYS A 1019 -3.38 8.79 30.84
C LYS A 1019 -2.42 7.60 30.83
N SER A 1020 -2.70 6.55 31.59
CA SER A 1020 -1.87 5.35 31.67
C SER A 1020 -1.84 4.53 30.38
N VAL A 1021 -2.94 4.52 29.62
CA VAL A 1021 -3.05 3.73 28.38
C VAL A 1021 -2.68 4.54 27.16
N PHE A 1022 -3.11 5.80 27.07
CA PHE A 1022 -2.90 6.61 25.89
C PHE A 1022 -1.43 7.01 25.76
N ILE A 1023 -0.85 7.63 26.78
CA ILE A 1023 0.46 8.29 26.65
C ILE A 1023 1.58 7.69 27.52
N ASN A 1024 1.25 6.98 28.61
CA ASN A 1024 2.23 6.52 29.60
C ASN A 1024 2.37 5.00 29.72
N GLN A 1025 2.24 4.26 28.61
CA GLN A 1025 2.30 2.79 28.62
C GLN A 1025 3.66 2.22 29.08
N ASP A 1026 4.76 2.89 28.73
CA ASP A 1026 6.14 2.54 29.08
C ASP A 1026 6.61 3.20 30.39
N ASN A 1027 5.71 3.85 31.14
CA ASN A 1027 6.01 4.55 32.39
C ASN A 1027 7.13 5.62 32.26
N TRP A 1028 7.24 6.27 31.10
CA TRP A 1028 8.24 7.30 30.87
C TRP A 1028 8.03 8.53 31.76
N MET A 1029 6.80 8.83 32.16
CA MET A 1029 6.54 9.98 33.03
C MET A 1029 7.17 9.80 34.43
N GLN A 1030 7.37 8.55 34.85
CA GLN A 1030 8.05 8.23 36.11
C GLN A 1030 9.56 8.44 36.02
N THR A 1031 10.15 8.69 34.84
CA THR A 1031 11.57 8.99 34.67
C THR A 1031 11.87 10.49 34.63
N LEU A 1032 10.83 11.34 34.77
CA LEU A 1032 10.99 12.79 34.82
C LEU A 1032 11.62 13.22 36.15
N PRO A 1033 12.34 14.36 36.17
CA PRO A 1033 12.83 14.95 37.42
C PRO A 1033 11.67 15.31 38.34
N GLN A 1034 11.82 15.06 39.64
CA GLN A 1034 10.83 15.44 40.65
C GLN A 1034 11.01 16.88 41.15
#